data_AF-A0A960Z8C6-F1
#
_entry.id   AF-A0A960Z8C6-F1
#
_cell.length_a   1.000
_cell.length_b   1.000
_cell.length_c   1.000
_cell.angle_alpha   90.00
_cell.angle_beta   90.00
_cell.angle_gamma   90.00
#
_symmetry.space_group_name_H-M   'P 1'
#
loop_
_entity.id
_entity.type
_entity.pdbx_description
1 polymer ?
#
loop_
_entity_poly.entity_id
_entity_poly.type
_entity_poly.pdbx_seq_one_letter_code
_entity_poly.pdbx_strand_id
1 'polypeptide(L)'
;MSAYESRMTTARRTQQLPACASTKCPACTPPGQAFGRDSRNTRRSPYTGAQTNSLKWAFSTGGAVISSPAIAADGTIYVGCYDDKFYAINPDGTLKWNYSAPGSFVSSPAIGDDGKVYVGSAAFHNVIYAISPGGQLLWSYTTGGNVESSPAIAPDGTVYIGSDDNKLYALNADGTVKWTYNAGSKIQSTPAIGTDGTIYVGSNGNKLHAINLDGTQQWTFDTGNAIYGSPAIGPDGMVYFGCSDWKLYAVNPDGTEAWAYQTGEYFQSSPAIAKDGTLYIGGGDGSLHAVNPDGSGKWTYATGSVIDSSPAIDADGTVYIGGWDKKVHAINPDGSLKWEYQAGNVIRSSPAIGADGTVYIGGGNDFKLYAFGAPQGNLPPTADLQADAYSGNEPLTVNFSALDSSDPDGSIVNYEWDFNGDLTFGDTGDEAFNNGEAAPQVDFSAGIYECSVRVTDDQGATAIATVSITSHGDADYTVDPADFVGYDCSMAIVAGLPAIAYYDDANGALRYARAQNEQGSSWTIQTIDFSGSTGHNPSLAVIDGRPAIAYADYSTPSLSYIRANDAVGNSWGSPQWIDQQDTGYAADLFVVDGFPAIAYMYNADQDLMFIRASDAQGTSWETPLTVYAPGMNGSYLSAEIVSGNPAIAYYEDDADDLMYVRATDTLGTGWSAPVTVDATDMVGKHCSLAIVNGFPAIAYHDESNLDLNYVRATNAQGSAWGTPVIIGGASQIGTEASLAVIAGRPAIACHKLVDFDLMYVRSDDSNGTSWPAPTAIATTDSSGESTSLLEYQGDPAIAYRITGATPYLRYFRLY
;
A
#
# COMPACT_ATOMS: atom_id res chain seq x y z
N MET A 1 40.89 37.74 -22.52
CA MET A 1 40.58 37.63 -21.07
C MET A 1 39.08 37.76 -20.93
N SER A 2 38.47 36.66 -20.45
CA SER A 2 37.06 36.35 -20.10
C SER A 2 35.92 36.83 -21.03
N ALA A 3 35.26 35.81 -21.60
CA ALA A 3 34.15 35.71 -22.56
C ALA A 3 32.84 36.44 -22.17
N TYR A 4 32.09 37.10 -23.08
CA TYR A 4 31.21 36.58 -24.17
C TYR A 4 29.98 35.82 -23.60
N GLU A 5 28.70 35.99 -23.98
CA GLU A 5 27.96 36.88 -24.89
C GLU A 5 26.43 36.56 -24.78
N SER A 6 25.59 37.60 -24.92
CA SER A 6 24.38 37.72 -25.78
C SER A 6 23.20 36.70 -25.68
N ARG A 7 21.99 37.13 -25.27
CA ARG A 7 20.84 37.62 -26.07
C ARG A 7 20.28 36.65 -27.13
N MET A 8 19.02 36.22 -26.96
CA MET A 8 18.02 36.19 -28.05
C MET A 8 16.58 36.01 -27.54
N THR A 9 15.65 36.59 -28.29
CA THR A 9 14.22 36.75 -28.02
C THR A 9 13.39 35.90 -28.99
N THR A 10 12.23 35.41 -28.53
CA THR A 10 11.01 35.03 -29.29
C THR A 10 10.99 33.71 -30.11
N ALA A 11 10.03 32.84 -29.78
CA ALA A 11 9.05 32.29 -30.75
C ALA A 11 7.90 31.58 -30.02
N ARG A 12 6.66 32.04 -30.26
CA ARG A 12 5.40 31.38 -29.91
C ARG A 12 5.23 30.11 -30.76
N ARG A 13 4.81 29.00 -30.15
CA ARG A 13 4.14 27.90 -30.84
C ARG A 13 2.78 27.66 -30.17
N THR A 14 1.74 28.01 -30.90
CA THR A 14 0.36 27.54 -30.71
C THR A 14 0.29 26.06 -31.08
N GLN A 15 -0.06 25.21 -30.11
CA GLN A 15 -0.71 23.94 -30.37
C GLN A 15 -2.08 23.98 -29.70
N GLN A 16 -3.10 23.93 -30.53
CA GLN A 16 -4.50 23.70 -30.19
C GLN A 16 -4.74 22.20 -30.40
N LEU A 17 -5.52 21.56 -29.51
CA LEU A 17 -6.44 20.41 -29.68
C LEU A 17 -6.55 19.62 -28.35
N PRO A 18 -7.67 18.93 -28.04
CA PRO A 18 -9.08 19.26 -28.25
C PRO A 18 -9.88 19.26 -26.92
N ALA A 19 -11.14 19.72 -26.97
CA ALA A 19 -12.09 19.60 -25.87
C ALA A 19 -12.41 18.12 -25.59
N CYS A 20 -12.30 17.68 -24.34
CA CYS A 20 -12.91 16.46 -23.84
C CYS A 20 -13.85 16.80 -22.69
N ALA A 21 -15.09 16.35 -22.81
CA ALA A 21 -16.12 16.43 -21.80
C ALA A 21 -15.86 15.43 -20.65
N SER A 22 -16.46 15.76 -19.50
CA SER A 22 -16.72 14.94 -18.32
C SER A 22 -15.52 14.35 -17.58
N THR A 23 -15.19 14.97 -16.45
CA THR A 23 -14.87 14.24 -15.22
C THR A 23 -15.51 14.95 -14.04
N LYS A 24 -16.16 14.15 -13.19
CA LYS A 24 -16.78 14.55 -11.93
C LYS A 24 -15.79 15.38 -11.12
N CYS A 25 -16.24 16.52 -10.56
CA CYS A 25 -15.50 17.18 -9.48
C CYS A 25 -15.19 16.14 -8.40
N PRO A 26 -13.94 16.03 -7.92
CA PRO A 26 -13.66 15.31 -6.69
C PRO A 26 -14.49 15.99 -5.59
N ALA A 27 -15.19 15.19 -4.79
CA ALA A 27 -15.85 15.67 -3.60
C ALA A 27 -14.82 16.42 -2.75
N CYS A 28 -15.04 17.72 -2.56
CA CYS A 28 -14.26 18.53 -1.64
C CYS A 28 -14.48 17.93 -0.26
N THR A 29 -13.41 17.40 0.35
CA THR A 29 -13.34 17.16 1.79
C THR A 29 -13.84 18.42 2.51
N PRO A 30 -14.66 18.30 3.58
CA PRO A 30 -15.11 19.49 4.30
C PRO A 30 -13.89 20.21 4.87
N PRO A 31 -13.75 21.53 4.67
CA PRO A 31 -12.67 22.30 5.30
C PRO A 31 -12.82 22.28 6.83
N GLY A 32 -11.70 22.39 7.53
CA GLY A 32 -11.53 22.18 8.98
C GLY A 32 -12.53 22.87 9.90
N GLN A 33 -12.67 22.34 11.12
CA GLN A 33 -13.65 22.81 12.09
C GLN A 33 -13.26 24.17 12.70
N ALA A 34 -13.89 25.26 12.23
CA ALA A 34 -13.86 26.57 12.90
C ALA A 34 -15.09 26.77 13.80
N PHE A 35 -15.12 27.88 14.57
CA PHE A 35 -16.34 28.28 15.29
C PHE A 35 -17.51 28.42 14.30
N GLY A 36 -18.64 27.75 14.55
CA GLY A 36 -19.71 27.66 13.56
C GLY A 36 -19.60 26.45 12.62
N ARG A 37 -18.65 25.55 12.88
CA ARG A 37 -18.45 24.23 12.26
C ARG A 37 -17.92 24.22 10.83
N ASP A 38 -18.16 25.28 10.07
CA ASP A 38 -17.62 25.51 8.73
C ASP A 38 -17.20 26.98 8.57
N SER A 39 -16.47 27.29 7.49
CA SER A 39 -16.00 28.66 7.21
C SER A 39 -17.13 29.68 6.99
N ARG A 40 -18.37 29.24 6.80
CA ARG A 40 -19.57 30.09 6.62
C ARG A 40 -20.34 30.29 7.92
N ASN A 41 -19.84 29.74 9.03
CA ASN A 41 -20.45 29.77 10.36
C ASN A 41 -21.90 29.25 10.40
N THR A 42 -22.26 28.24 9.60
CA THR A 42 -23.66 27.78 9.50
C THR A 42 -24.18 27.07 10.76
N ARG A 43 -23.29 26.55 11.62
CA ARG A 43 -23.58 25.83 12.88
C ARG A 43 -24.43 24.57 12.71
N ARG A 44 -24.48 24.03 11.49
CA ARG A 44 -25.18 22.79 11.18
C ARG A 44 -24.22 21.60 11.19
N SER A 45 -24.50 20.63 12.05
CA SER A 45 -23.78 19.37 12.13
C SER A 45 -24.35 18.33 11.16
N PRO A 46 -23.50 17.51 10.51
CA PRO A 46 -23.96 16.36 9.74
C PRO A 46 -24.31 15.15 10.61
N TYR A 47 -24.01 15.19 11.91
CA TYR A 47 -24.25 14.11 12.85
C TYR A 47 -25.51 14.36 13.67
N THR A 48 -26.25 13.30 13.97
CA THR A 48 -27.34 13.29 14.95
C THR A 48 -26.77 13.55 16.34
N GLY A 49 -27.35 14.49 17.10
CA GLY A 49 -26.88 14.87 18.43
C GLY A 49 -27.47 14.01 19.53
N ALA A 50 -27.20 14.40 20.77
CA ALA A 50 -27.67 13.71 21.96
C ALA A 50 -29.20 13.68 22.04
N GLN A 51 -29.76 12.48 22.11
CA GLN A 51 -31.22 12.25 22.10
C GLN A 51 -31.85 12.36 23.50
N THR A 52 -31.05 12.28 24.56
CA THR A 52 -31.46 12.42 25.96
C THR A 52 -30.52 13.38 26.69
N ASN A 53 -30.91 13.82 27.89
CA ASN A 53 -30.07 14.63 28.79
C ASN A 53 -29.07 13.78 29.62
N SER A 54 -28.75 12.56 29.16
CA SER A 54 -27.81 11.68 29.84
C SER A 54 -26.42 12.31 29.83
N LEU A 55 -25.86 12.55 31.02
CA LEU A 55 -24.51 13.05 31.17
C LEU A 55 -23.53 11.89 31.00
N LYS A 56 -22.72 11.90 29.92
CA LYS A 56 -21.62 10.93 29.72
C LYS A 56 -20.53 11.18 30.77
N TRP A 57 -20.04 12.42 30.80
CA TRP A 57 -19.03 12.86 31.74
C TRP A 57 -19.06 14.39 31.87
N ALA A 58 -18.40 14.90 32.91
CA ALA A 58 -18.12 16.33 33.06
C ALA A 58 -16.66 16.53 33.47
N PHE A 59 -15.89 17.21 32.63
CA PHE A 59 -14.49 17.54 32.90
C PHE A 59 -14.42 18.82 33.73
N SER A 60 -13.66 18.81 34.84
CA SER A 60 -13.50 19.98 35.71
C SER A 60 -12.25 20.76 35.36
N THR A 61 -12.39 22.07 35.20
CA THR A 61 -11.32 23.04 34.92
C THR A 61 -11.05 23.91 36.15
N GLY A 62 -9.97 24.70 36.13
CA GLY A 62 -9.65 25.63 37.22
C GLY A 62 -10.38 26.97 37.14
N GLY A 63 -11.13 27.23 36.06
CA GLY A 63 -11.76 28.52 35.80
C GLY A 63 -12.96 28.41 34.88
N ALA A 64 -13.52 29.55 34.48
CA ALA A 64 -14.73 29.55 33.66
C ALA A 64 -14.49 29.03 32.23
N VAL A 65 -15.41 28.21 31.73
CA VAL A 65 -15.39 27.68 30.35
C VAL A 65 -16.47 28.39 29.54
N ILE A 66 -16.13 29.55 28.97
CA ILE A 66 -17.05 30.31 28.09
C ILE A 66 -16.76 30.08 26.60
N SER A 67 -15.54 29.63 26.27
CA SER A 67 -15.16 29.20 24.93
C SER A 67 -16.09 28.08 24.48
N SER A 68 -16.55 28.14 23.23
CA SER A 68 -17.27 27.01 22.64
C SER A 68 -16.28 25.89 22.30
N PRO A 69 -16.58 24.61 22.51
CA PRO A 69 -15.67 23.52 22.18
C PRO A 69 -15.48 23.35 20.66
N ALA A 70 -14.30 22.91 20.24
CA ALA A 70 -14.04 22.39 18.89
C ALA A 70 -13.62 20.93 18.96
N ILE A 71 -14.01 20.11 17.97
CA ILE A 71 -13.83 18.66 18.02
C ILE A 71 -12.98 18.24 16.82
N ALA A 72 -11.83 17.62 17.04
CA ALA A 72 -10.99 17.09 15.97
C ALA A 72 -11.59 15.81 15.35
N ALA A 73 -11.06 15.41 14.20
CA ALA A 73 -11.47 14.20 13.50
C ALA A 73 -11.23 12.91 14.32
N ASP A 74 -10.22 12.92 15.20
CA ASP A 74 -9.91 11.83 16.14
C ASP A 74 -10.80 11.86 17.40
N GLY A 75 -11.76 12.78 17.48
CA GLY A 75 -12.63 12.96 18.63
C GLY A 75 -12.05 13.83 19.75
N THR A 76 -10.81 14.32 19.66
CA THR A 76 -10.23 15.21 20.68
C THR A 76 -11.05 16.50 20.80
N ILE A 77 -11.40 16.87 22.03
CA ILE A 77 -12.16 18.08 22.33
C ILE A 77 -11.24 19.19 22.82
N TYR A 78 -11.24 20.31 22.12
CA TYR A 78 -10.47 21.51 22.44
C TYR A 78 -11.34 22.60 23.05
N VAL A 79 -10.91 23.19 24.15
CA VAL A 79 -11.64 24.28 24.80
C VAL A 79 -10.71 25.26 25.54
N GLY A 80 -11.00 26.56 25.40
CA GLY A 80 -10.34 27.62 26.15
C GLY A 80 -10.98 27.85 27.54
N CYS A 81 -10.15 28.25 28.50
CA CYS A 81 -10.57 28.48 29.88
C CYS A 81 -10.02 29.80 30.44
N TYR A 82 -10.70 30.35 31.46
CA TYR A 82 -10.28 31.55 32.20
C TYR A 82 -9.11 31.33 33.16
N ASP A 83 -8.70 30.09 33.41
CA ASP A 83 -7.57 29.77 34.30
C ASP A 83 -6.21 29.77 33.60
N ASP A 84 -6.08 30.57 32.53
CA ASP A 84 -4.88 30.72 31.71
C ASP A 84 -4.44 29.41 31.00
N LYS A 85 -5.40 28.49 30.80
CA LYS A 85 -5.17 27.21 30.10
C LYS A 85 -6.08 27.02 28.90
N PHE A 86 -5.51 26.35 27.91
CA PHE A 86 -6.19 25.75 26.78
C PHE A 86 -6.13 24.23 26.92
N TYR A 87 -7.28 23.57 26.88
CA TYR A 87 -7.41 22.14 27.18
C TYR A 87 -7.65 21.33 25.91
N ALA A 88 -7.02 20.15 25.85
CA ALA A 88 -7.38 19.05 24.96
C ALA A 88 -7.84 17.86 25.81
N ILE A 89 -9.03 17.36 25.52
CA ILE A 89 -9.72 16.34 26.30
C ILE A 89 -10.03 15.16 25.38
N ASN A 90 -9.80 13.95 25.85
CA ASN A 90 -10.12 12.72 25.13
C ASN A 90 -11.65 12.51 25.03
N PRO A 91 -12.14 11.73 24.06
CA PRO A 91 -13.57 11.42 23.92
C PRO A 91 -14.23 10.86 25.21
N ASP A 92 -13.46 10.12 26.00
CA ASP A 92 -13.85 9.53 27.30
C ASP A 92 -13.95 10.55 28.46
N GLY A 93 -13.54 11.81 28.22
CA GLY A 93 -13.55 12.88 29.21
C GLY A 93 -12.27 13.03 30.03
N THR A 94 -11.24 12.23 29.76
CA THR A 94 -9.93 12.35 30.42
C THR A 94 -9.09 13.47 29.79
N LEU A 95 -8.18 14.05 30.57
CA LEU A 95 -7.27 15.09 30.07
C LEU A 95 -6.25 14.46 29.11
N LYS A 96 -6.22 14.92 27.84
CA LYS A 96 -5.18 14.54 26.87
C LYS A 96 -3.92 15.37 27.10
N TRP A 97 -4.07 16.70 27.09
CA TRP A 97 -3.02 17.66 27.44
C TRP A 97 -3.61 19.05 27.72
N ASN A 98 -2.82 19.95 28.28
CA ASN A 98 -3.17 21.37 28.34
C ASN A 98 -1.96 22.24 27.98
N TYR A 99 -2.24 23.39 27.35
CA TYR A 99 -1.27 24.44 27.08
C TYR A 99 -1.54 25.61 28.01
N SER A 100 -0.50 26.07 28.72
CA SER A 100 -0.60 27.19 29.67
C SER A 100 0.13 28.41 29.12
N ALA A 101 -0.56 29.55 29.05
CA ALA A 101 0.03 30.84 28.71
C ALA A 101 -0.72 31.94 29.47
N PRO A 102 -0.07 33.08 29.79
CA PRO A 102 -0.76 34.17 30.48
C PRO A 102 -2.07 34.58 29.80
N GLY A 103 -3.07 35.01 30.57
CA GLY A 103 -4.33 35.51 30.02
C GLY A 103 -5.31 34.41 29.59
N SER A 104 -6.60 34.76 29.67
CA SER A 104 -7.70 33.82 29.49
C SER A 104 -7.93 33.47 28.02
N PHE A 105 -8.14 32.18 27.74
CA PHE A 105 -8.53 31.69 26.42
C PHE A 105 -10.06 31.75 26.28
N VAL A 106 -10.57 32.89 25.82
CA VAL A 106 -12.02 33.15 25.73
C VAL A 106 -12.59 32.97 24.33
N SER A 107 -11.77 33.07 23.29
CA SER A 107 -12.18 32.78 21.92
C SER A 107 -12.41 31.28 21.74
N SER A 108 -13.36 30.89 20.88
CA SER A 108 -13.53 29.49 20.55
C SER A 108 -12.40 29.03 19.59
N PRO A 109 -11.78 27.86 19.82
CA PRO A 109 -10.72 27.36 18.96
C PRO A 109 -11.21 27.01 17.54
N ALA A 110 -10.29 27.08 16.58
CA ALA A 110 -10.48 26.59 15.22
C ALA A 110 -9.38 25.58 14.86
N ILE A 111 -9.74 24.52 14.14
CA ILE A 111 -8.86 23.41 13.78
C ILE A 111 -8.67 23.41 12.26
N GLY A 112 -7.43 23.52 11.81
CA GLY A 112 -7.08 23.39 10.40
C GLY A 112 -7.14 21.94 9.91
N ASP A 113 -7.17 21.74 8.60
CA ASP A 113 -7.15 20.39 7.98
C ASP A 113 -5.88 19.59 8.33
N ASP A 114 -4.81 20.30 8.67
CA ASP A 114 -3.54 19.74 9.15
C ASP A 114 -3.52 19.45 10.67
N GLY A 115 -4.66 19.61 11.35
CA GLY A 115 -4.84 19.41 12.78
C GLY A 115 -4.32 20.55 13.66
N LYS A 116 -3.72 21.61 13.10
CA LYS A 116 -3.26 22.75 13.90
C LYS A 116 -4.46 23.46 14.53
N VAL A 117 -4.32 23.83 15.79
CA VAL A 117 -5.38 24.46 16.56
C VAL A 117 -5.03 25.93 16.80
N TYR A 118 -5.92 26.83 16.38
CA TYR A 118 -5.77 28.27 16.51
C TYR A 118 -6.71 28.79 17.59
N VAL A 119 -6.20 29.62 18.50
CA VAL A 119 -7.00 30.19 19.59
C VAL A 119 -6.45 31.55 20.01
N GLY A 120 -7.35 32.51 20.26
CA GLY A 120 -7.07 33.83 20.79
C GLY A 120 -7.10 33.90 22.32
N SER A 121 -6.33 34.83 22.88
CA SER A 121 -6.34 35.18 24.29
C SER A 121 -6.83 36.61 24.53
N ALA A 122 -7.50 36.79 25.67
CA ALA A 122 -7.96 38.07 26.17
C ALA A 122 -7.24 38.47 27.48
N ALA A 123 -7.84 39.36 28.26
CA ALA A 123 -7.28 39.89 29.51
C ALA A 123 -5.92 40.60 29.33
N PHE A 124 -5.83 41.48 28.32
CA PHE A 124 -4.65 42.29 27.99
C PHE A 124 -3.42 41.53 27.50
N HIS A 125 -3.56 40.23 27.19
CA HIS A 125 -2.48 39.47 26.58
C HIS A 125 -2.41 39.64 25.05
N ASN A 126 -3.56 39.81 24.39
CA ASN A 126 -3.68 40.24 22.99
C ASN A 126 -3.08 39.27 21.96
N VAL A 127 -2.95 37.98 22.28
CA VAL A 127 -2.21 37.02 21.44
C VAL A 127 -3.16 36.05 20.74
N ILE A 128 -2.87 35.72 19.49
CA ILE A 128 -3.36 34.50 18.83
C ILE A 128 -2.25 33.44 18.83
N TYR A 129 -2.62 32.22 19.17
CA TYR A 129 -1.73 31.05 19.24
C TYR A 129 -2.09 30.06 18.14
N ALA A 130 -1.07 29.40 17.59
CA ALA A 130 -1.20 28.13 16.88
C ALA A 130 -0.51 27.03 17.67
N ILE A 131 -1.24 25.96 17.95
CA ILE A 131 -0.82 24.84 18.79
C ILE A 131 -0.93 23.56 17.93
N SER A 132 0.05 22.67 18.05
CA SER A 132 0.03 21.38 17.36
C SER A 132 -1.02 20.44 17.98
N PRO A 133 -1.48 19.40 17.25
CA PRO A 133 -2.34 18.35 17.83
C PRO A 133 -1.77 17.70 19.10
N GLY A 134 -0.44 17.70 19.24
CA GLY A 134 0.28 17.19 20.41
C GLY A 134 0.46 18.21 21.54
N GLY A 135 -0.13 19.40 21.46
CA GLY A 135 -0.11 20.42 22.52
C GLY A 135 1.12 21.33 22.55
N GLN A 136 1.94 21.33 21.49
CA GLN A 136 3.13 22.17 21.41
C GLN A 136 2.82 23.50 20.72
N LEU A 137 3.36 24.60 21.24
CA LEU A 137 3.29 25.90 20.56
C LEU A 137 4.03 25.83 19.21
N LEU A 138 3.34 26.16 18.12
CA LEU A 138 3.92 26.29 16.79
C LEU A 138 4.36 27.72 16.53
N TRP A 139 3.45 28.66 16.75
CA TRP A 139 3.72 30.10 16.65
C TRP A 139 2.70 30.88 17.48
N SER A 140 3.03 32.13 17.78
CA SER A 140 2.09 33.10 18.34
C SER A 140 2.28 34.47 17.69
N TYR A 141 1.20 35.26 17.66
CA TYR A 141 1.23 36.63 17.15
C TYR A 141 0.49 37.58 18.10
N THR A 142 1.16 38.66 18.52
CA THR A 142 0.58 39.68 19.39
C THR A 142 -0.10 40.77 18.57
N THR A 143 -1.42 40.87 18.70
CA THR A 143 -2.23 41.95 18.15
C THR A 143 -2.19 43.20 19.05
N GLY A 144 -2.81 44.30 18.62
CA GLY A 144 -2.83 45.54 19.40
C GLY A 144 -3.83 45.55 20.56
N GLY A 145 -4.70 44.55 20.69
CA GLY A 145 -5.79 44.48 21.67
C GLY A 145 -6.31 43.06 21.88
N ASN A 146 -7.26 42.85 22.79
CA ASN A 146 -7.78 41.52 23.10
C ASN A 146 -8.27 40.77 21.85
N VAL A 147 -8.05 39.46 21.81
CA VAL A 147 -8.54 38.57 20.75
C VAL A 147 -9.74 37.79 21.29
N GLU A 148 -10.91 38.44 21.29
CA GLU A 148 -12.18 37.82 21.73
C GLU A 148 -12.94 37.17 20.57
N SER A 149 -12.69 37.60 19.33
CA SER A 149 -13.12 36.91 18.12
C SER A 149 -12.57 35.48 18.10
N SER A 150 -13.32 34.54 17.53
CA SER A 150 -12.78 33.22 17.19
C SER A 150 -12.07 33.26 15.83
N PRO A 151 -11.08 32.38 15.55
CA PRO A 151 -10.41 32.34 14.25
C PRO A 151 -11.29 31.68 13.18
N ALA A 152 -11.20 32.18 11.94
CA ALA A 152 -11.75 31.54 10.75
C ALA A 152 -10.61 31.16 9.80
N ILE A 153 -10.65 29.94 9.26
CA ILE A 153 -9.57 29.38 8.43
C ILE A 153 -10.06 29.28 6.99
N ALA A 154 -9.35 29.93 6.05
CA ALA A 154 -9.60 29.76 4.63
C ALA A 154 -9.00 28.45 4.08
N PRO A 155 -9.48 27.94 2.94
CA PRO A 155 -8.93 26.73 2.30
C PRO A 155 -7.43 26.83 1.95
N ASP A 156 -6.88 28.03 1.79
CA ASP A 156 -5.45 28.25 1.55
C ASP A 156 -4.60 28.26 2.84
N GLY A 157 -5.22 28.02 4.00
CA GLY A 157 -4.59 28.06 5.32
C GLY A 157 -4.46 29.46 5.92
N THR A 158 -4.97 30.52 5.27
CA THR A 158 -5.00 31.87 5.85
C THR A 158 -5.95 31.90 7.06
N VAL A 159 -5.48 32.42 8.18
CA VAL A 159 -6.25 32.57 9.42
C VAL A 159 -6.73 34.02 9.56
N TYR A 160 -8.05 34.21 9.63
CA TYR A 160 -8.68 35.50 9.86
C TYR A 160 -9.13 35.63 11.31
N ILE A 161 -8.78 36.75 11.94
CA ILE A 161 -9.07 36.97 13.37
C ILE A 161 -9.33 38.45 13.67
N GLY A 162 -10.43 38.75 14.35
CA GLY A 162 -10.76 40.09 14.84
C GLY A 162 -10.08 40.43 16.17
N SER A 163 -9.77 41.71 16.38
CA SER A 163 -9.20 42.21 17.64
C SER A 163 -9.92 43.48 18.13
N ASP A 164 -9.84 43.70 19.44
CA ASP A 164 -10.27 44.92 20.12
C ASP A 164 -9.46 46.17 19.73
N ASP A 165 -8.38 46.03 18.95
CA ASP A 165 -7.63 47.16 18.38
C ASP A 165 -8.23 47.74 17.10
N ASN A 166 -9.47 47.36 16.81
CA ASN A 166 -10.28 47.75 15.65
C ASN A 166 -9.87 47.10 14.33
N LYS A 167 -9.02 46.07 14.34
CA LYS A 167 -8.53 45.42 13.13
C LYS A 167 -9.02 43.98 12.97
N LEU A 168 -9.19 43.62 11.70
CA LEU A 168 -9.19 42.24 11.24
C LEU A 168 -7.77 41.92 10.74
N TYR A 169 -7.19 40.85 11.26
CA TYR A 169 -5.90 40.33 10.84
C TYR A 169 -6.10 39.15 9.89
N ALA A 170 -5.36 39.12 8.79
CA ALA A 170 -5.16 37.93 7.97
C ALA A 170 -3.72 37.46 8.18
N LEU A 171 -3.56 36.26 8.74
CA LEU A 171 -2.28 35.64 9.03
C LEU A 171 -2.04 34.45 8.10
N ASN A 172 -0.82 34.31 7.61
CA ASN A 172 -0.40 33.10 6.91
C ASN A 172 -0.38 31.91 7.88
N ALA A 173 -0.34 30.69 7.36
CA ALA A 173 -0.29 29.46 8.17
C ALA A 173 0.95 29.37 9.09
N ASP A 174 1.99 30.16 8.83
CA ASP A 174 3.21 30.29 9.65
C ASP A 174 3.12 31.40 10.73
N GLY A 175 1.98 32.09 10.83
CA GLY A 175 1.74 33.16 11.80
C GLY A 175 2.17 34.56 11.35
N THR A 176 2.79 34.70 10.17
CA THR A 176 3.16 36.02 9.64
C THR A 176 1.94 36.79 9.13
N VAL A 177 1.94 38.11 9.30
CA VAL A 177 0.83 38.95 8.82
C VAL A 177 0.83 39.03 7.30
N LYS A 178 -0.27 38.59 6.68
CA LYS A 178 -0.55 38.75 5.25
C LYS A 178 -1.04 40.17 4.97
N TRP A 179 -2.04 40.62 5.73
CA TRP A 179 -2.55 41.99 5.72
C TRP A 179 -3.38 42.28 6.98
N THR A 180 -3.69 43.57 7.19
CA THR A 180 -4.64 44.01 8.24
C THR A 180 -5.67 44.96 7.65
N TYR A 181 -6.91 44.85 8.09
CA TYR A 181 -8.01 45.74 7.73
C TYR A 181 -8.50 46.49 8.97
N ASN A 182 -8.63 47.82 8.90
CA ASN A 182 -9.12 48.64 10.01
C ASN A 182 -10.62 48.90 9.87
N ALA A 183 -11.43 48.29 10.74
CA ALA A 183 -12.88 48.46 10.78
C ALA A 183 -13.33 49.76 11.47
N GLY A 184 -12.41 50.48 12.14
CA GLY A 184 -12.68 51.72 12.86
C GLY A 184 -13.33 51.54 14.24
N SER A 185 -13.68 50.30 14.61
CA SER A 185 -14.14 49.91 15.95
C SER A 185 -13.82 48.43 16.21
N LYS A 186 -13.95 47.99 17.46
CA LYS A 186 -13.60 46.64 17.93
C LYS A 186 -14.26 45.56 17.07
N ILE A 187 -13.52 44.48 16.82
CA ILE A 187 -14.02 43.30 16.13
C ILE A 187 -14.02 42.12 17.09
N GLN A 188 -15.19 41.85 17.67
CA GLN A 188 -15.42 40.72 18.59
C GLN A 188 -16.26 39.60 17.95
N SER A 189 -16.94 39.91 16.84
CA SER A 189 -17.62 38.89 16.04
C SER A 189 -16.60 38.03 15.27
N THR A 190 -16.90 36.75 15.11
CA THR A 190 -16.06 35.82 14.34
C THR A 190 -16.28 36.04 12.84
N PRO A 191 -15.22 36.17 12.02
CA PRO A 191 -15.37 36.31 10.57
C PRO A 191 -16.08 35.10 9.94
N ALA A 192 -16.83 35.34 8.87
CA ALA A 192 -17.36 34.30 7.99
C ALA A 192 -16.80 34.49 6.58
N ILE A 193 -16.48 33.40 5.89
CA ILE A 193 -15.85 33.38 4.56
C ILE A 193 -16.84 32.77 3.56
N GLY A 194 -17.28 33.57 2.61
CA GLY A 194 -18.14 33.15 1.52
C GLY A 194 -17.43 32.20 0.56
N THR A 195 -18.20 31.42 -0.21
CA THR A 195 -17.65 30.53 -1.25
C THR A 195 -16.98 31.30 -2.40
N ASP A 196 -17.31 32.58 -2.54
CA ASP A 196 -16.69 33.54 -3.45
C ASP A 196 -15.38 34.14 -2.90
N GLY A 197 -15.02 33.83 -1.65
CA GLY A 197 -13.86 34.37 -0.95
C GLY A 197 -14.13 35.70 -0.22
N THR A 198 -15.36 36.22 -0.24
CA THR A 198 -15.69 37.45 0.49
C THR A 198 -15.72 37.19 1.99
N ILE A 199 -15.03 38.01 2.78
CA ILE A 199 -14.95 37.90 4.24
C ILE A 199 -15.95 38.88 4.85
N TYR A 200 -16.84 38.37 5.70
CA TYR A 200 -17.85 39.14 6.41
C TYR A 200 -17.54 39.19 7.89
N VAL A 201 -17.57 40.39 8.47
CA VAL A 201 -17.33 40.55 9.91
C VAL A 201 -18.10 41.74 10.48
N GLY A 202 -18.75 41.54 11.62
CA GLY A 202 -19.43 42.59 12.38
C GLY A 202 -18.48 43.33 13.32
N SER A 203 -18.69 44.62 13.48
CA SER A 203 -17.94 45.46 14.43
C SER A 203 -18.85 46.12 15.47
N ASN A 204 -18.24 46.52 16.58
CA ASN A 204 -18.91 47.30 17.63
C ASN A 204 -19.11 48.77 17.20
N GLY A 205 -18.73 49.13 15.97
CA GLY A 205 -18.96 50.44 15.34
C GLY A 205 -20.26 50.51 14.56
N ASN A 206 -21.20 49.60 14.84
CA ASN A 206 -22.50 49.49 14.20
C ASN A 206 -22.42 49.20 12.69
N LYS A 207 -21.47 48.35 12.29
CA LYS A 207 -21.22 48.03 10.88
C LYS A 207 -20.95 46.54 10.68
N LEU A 208 -21.58 45.95 9.66
CA LEU A 208 -21.09 44.75 8.99
C LEU A 208 -20.14 45.18 7.87
N HIS A 209 -18.97 44.55 7.79
CA HIS A 209 -17.97 44.80 6.76
C HIS A 209 -17.88 43.59 5.83
N ALA A 210 -17.88 43.85 4.51
CA ALA A 210 -17.53 42.86 3.48
C ALA A 210 -16.16 43.22 2.90
N ILE A 211 -15.24 42.26 2.88
CA ILE A 211 -13.82 42.47 2.61
C ILE A 211 -13.35 41.43 1.59
N ASN A 212 -12.56 41.86 0.60
CA ASN A 212 -11.93 40.99 -0.39
C ASN A 212 -10.81 40.16 0.25
N LEU A 213 -10.41 39.06 -0.40
CA LEU A 213 -9.28 38.22 0.02
C LEU A 213 -7.93 38.97 0.08
N ASP A 214 -7.80 40.10 -0.62
CA ASP A 214 -6.61 40.97 -0.59
C ASP A 214 -6.64 42.01 0.56
N GLY A 215 -7.69 42.00 1.38
CA GLY A 215 -7.88 42.91 2.51
C GLY A 215 -8.54 44.24 2.16
N THR A 216 -8.95 44.46 0.92
CA THR A 216 -9.66 45.69 0.52
C THR A 216 -11.16 45.62 0.85
N GLN A 217 -11.75 46.75 1.23
CA GLN A 217 -13.19 46.84 1.50
C GLN A 217 -13.99 46.66 0.20
N GLN A 218 -14.99 45.78 0.20
CA GLN A 218 -16.02 45.75 -0.84
C GLN A 218 -17.13 46.75 -0.51
N TRP A 219 -17.80 46.58 0.63
CA TRP A 219 -18.89 47.41 1.09
C TRP A 219 -19.05 47.32 2.62
N THR A 220 -19.87 48.22 3.18
CA THR A 220 -20.30 48.16 4.59
C THR A 220 -21.81 48.33 4.69
N PHE A 221 -22.42 47.67 5.66
CA PHE A 221 -23.82 47.80 6.02
C PHE A 221 -23.95 48.40 7.42
N ASP A 222 -24.69 49.50 7.55
CA ASP A 222 -24.88 50.22 8.81
C ASP A 222 -26.05 49.65 9.63
N THR A 223 -25.84 49.46 10.92
CA THR A 223 -26.86 49.04 11.90
C THR A 223 -27.12 50.13 12.93
N GLY A 224 -28.16 49.96 13.76
CA GLY A 224 -28.46 50.89 14.84
C GLY A 224 -27.53 50.78 16.06
N ASN A 225 -26.83 49.66 16.21
CA ASN A 225 -26.02 49.32 17.38
C ASN A 225 -24.95 48.26 17.06
N ALA A 226 -24.13 47.89 18.04
CA ALA A 226 -23.02 46.97 17.90
C ALA A 226 -23.43 45.56 17.43
N ILE A 227 -22.58 44.94 16.60
CA ILE A 227 -22.74 43.58 16.10
C ILE A 227 -21.77 42.67 16.84
N TYR A 228 -22.27 41.99 17.88
CA TYR A 228 -21.54 40.93 18.59
C TYR A 228 -21.78 39.55 17.96
N GLY A 229 -22.99 39.32 17.44
CA GLY A 229 -23.36 38.08 16.76
C GLY A 229 -22.51 37.89 15.51
N SER A 230 -21.90 36.71 15.36
CA SER A 230 -21.07 36.40 14.19
C SER A 230 -21.96 36.17 12.97
N PRO A 231 -21.59 36.71 11.79
CA PRO A 231 -22.34 36.46 10.57
C PRO A 231 -22.34 34.97 10.20
N ALA A 232 -23.46 34.50 9.64
CA ALA A 232 -23.62 33.20 9.02
C ALA A 232 -24.04 33.37 7.55
N ILE A 233 -23.49 32.56 6.65
CA ILE A 233 -23.70 32.73 5.21
C ILE A 233 -24.55 31.57 4.65
N GLY A 234 -25.68 31.91 4.05
CA GLY A 234 -26.57 30.98 3.37
C GLY A 234 -25.96 30.38 2.10
N PRO A 235 -26.50 29.26 1.57
CA PRO A 235 -26.07 28.69 0.30
C PRO A 235 -26.22 29.62 -0.92
N ASP A 236 -27.11 30.60 -0.82
CA ASP A 236 -27.38 31.65 -1.80
C ASP A 236 -26.46 32.89 -1.65
N GLY A 237 -25.57 32.88 -0.65
CA GLY A 237 -24.67 33.97 -0.33
C GLY A 237 -25.28 35.05 0.57
N MET A 238 -26.56 34.93 0.96
CA MET A 238 -27.18 35.88 1.90
C MET A 238 -26.52 35.79 3.27
N VAL A 239 -26.25 36.94 3.88
CA VAL A 239 -25.53 37.06 5.15
C VAL A 239 -26.51 37.38 6.27
N TYR A 240 -26.55 36.52 7.29
CA TYR A 240 -27.44 36.62 8.44
C TYR A 240 -26.66 36.96 9.70
N PHE A 241 -27.12 37.92 10.49
CA PHE A 241 -26.46 38.27 11.76
C PHE A 241 -27.43 38.92 12.76
N GLY A 242 -27.21 38.63 14.04
CA GLY A 242 -27.88 39.29 15.16
C GLY A 242 -27.19 40.61 15.53
N CYS A 243 -27.98 41.62 15.89
CA CYS A 243 -27.49 42.92 16.30
C CYS A 243 -28.07 43.37 17.65
N SER A 244 -27.32 44.23 18.35
CA SER A 244 -27.77 44.86 19.61
C SER A 244 -28.84 45.93 19.41
N ASP A 245 -29.26 46.20 18.18
CA ASP A 245 -30.39 47.08 17.84
C ASP A 245 -31.74 46.34 17.78
N TRP A 246 -31.75 45.12 18.33
CA TRP A 246 -32.93 44.25 18.50
C TRP A 246 -33.40 43.58 17.20
N LYS A 247 -32.52 43.51 16.19
CA LYS A 247 -32.83 42.86 14.92
C LYS A 247 -31.89 41.71 14.58
N LEU A 248 -32.45 40.71 13.93
CA LEU A 248 -31.75 39.78 13.05
C LEU A 248 -31.85 40.35 11.63
N TYR A 249 -30.72 40.61 11.01
CA TYR A 249 -30.66 41.09 9.63
C TYR A 249 -30.37 39.95 8.66
N ALA A 250 -30.90 40.08 7.45
CA ALA A 250 -30.44 39.39 6.27
C ALA A 250 -30.00 40.40 5.21
N VAL A 251 -28.78 40.26 4.72
CA VAL A 251 -28.15 41.17 3.77
C VAL A 251 -27.76 40.40 2.52
N ASN A 252 -28.08 40.94 1.36
CA ASN A 252 -27.71 40.37 0.07
C ASN A 252 -26.19 40.43 -0.14
N PRO A 253 -25.61 39.58 -1.01
CA PRO A 253 -24.18 39.62 -1.33
C PRO A 253 -23.66 40.98 -1.82
N ASP A 254 -24.53 41.83 -2.38
CA ASP A 254 -24.21 43.17 -2.85
C ASP A 254 -24.24 44.25 -1.75
N GLY A 255 -24.55 43.87 -0.51
CA GLY A 255 -24.60 44.75 0.65
C GLY A 255 -25.95 45.44 0.88
N THR A 256 -26.98 45.12 0.11
CA THR A 256 -28.34 45.65 0.32
C THR A 256 -29.12 44.85 1.37
N GLU A 257 -29.96 45.53 2.16
CA GLU A 257 -30.87 44.83 3.10
C GLU A 257 -31.85 43.96 2.31
N ALA A 258 -31.90 42.66 2.61
CA ALA A 258 -32.93 41.77 2.11
C ALA A 258 -34.18 41.88 2.99
N TRP A 259 -34.00 41.72 4.30
CA TRP A 259 -35.04 41.90 5.31
C TRP A 259 -34.41 42.06 6.71
N ALA A 260 -35.22 42.50 7.67
CA ALA A 260 -34.87 42.49 9.09
C ALA A 260 -36.03 41.94 9.94
N TYR A 261 -35.72 41.02 10.85
CA TYR A 261 -36.64 40.48 11.85
C TYR A 261 -36.37 41.16 13.20
N GLN A 262 -37.36 41.84 13.76
CA GLN A 262 -37.21 42.68 14.94
C GLN A 262 -37.95 42.12 16.16
N THR A 263 -37.30 42.19 17.32
CA THR A 263 -37.90 41.91 18.63
C THR A 263 -37.79 43.14 19.54
N GLY A 264 -38.12 42.98 20.84
CA GLY A 264 -38.00 44.04 21.84
C GLY A 264 -36.67 44.09 22.58
N GLU A 265 -35.75 43.17 22.30
CA GLU A 265 -34.46 43.00 23.00
C GLU A 265 -33.36 42.58 22.02
N TYR A 266 -32.10 42.64 22.45
CA TYR A 266 -30.94 42.42 21.59
C TYR A 266 -30.75 40.98 21.10
N PHE A 267 -30.06 40.83 19.98
CA PHE A 267 -29.50 39.55 19.51
C PHE A 267 -27.97 39.60 19.59
N GLN A 268 -27.41 38.99 20.64
CA GLN A 268 -25.95 38.84 20.80
C GLN A 268 -25.44 37.46 20.36
N SER A 269 -26.33 36.46 20.26
CA SER A 269 -25.98 35.16 19.69
C SER A 269 -25.79 35.25 18.18
N SER A 270 -25.09 34.27 17.61
CA SER A 270 -24.98 34.10 16.16
C SER A 270 -26.11 33.21 15.63
N PRO A 271 -26.67 33.47 14.44
CA PRO A 271 -27.69 32.60 13.85
C PRO A 271 -27.11 31.25 13.39
N ALA A 272 -27.93 30.21 13.44
CA ALA A 272 -27.67 28.89 12.85
C ALA A 272 -28.64 28.64 11.69
N ILE A 273 -28.16 28.03 10.59
CA ILE A 273 -28.92 27.87 9.34
C ILE A 273 -29.28 26.39 9.13
N ALA A 274 -30.57 26.06 9.21
CA ALA A 274 -31.08 24.72 8.95
C ALA A 274 -30.99 24.32 7.47
N LYS A 275 -31.19 23.04 7.18
CA LYS A 275 -31.16 22.52 5.79
C LYS A 275 -32.27 23.11 4.92
N ASP A 276 -33.43 23.43 5.51
CA ASP A 276 -34.56 24.06 4.84
C ASP A 276 -34.45 25.61 4.78
N GLY A 277 -33.34 26.17 5.28
CA GLY A 277 -33.10 27.61 5.36
C GLY A 277 -33.70 28.30 6.59
N THR A 278 -34.40 27.57 7.48
CA THR A 278 -34.85 28.14 8.76
C THR A 278 -33.66 28.62 9.58
N LEU A 279 -33.76 29.82 10.13
CA LEU A 279 -32.74 30.44 10.97
C LEU A 279 -33.12 30.26 12.44
N TYR A 280 -32.17 29.83 13.26
CA TYR A 280 -32.33 29.76 14.72
C TYR A 280 -31.39 30.74 15.41
N ILE A 281 -31.92 31.56 16.31
CA ILE A 281 -31.13 32.57 17.05
C ILE A 281 -31.67 32.80 18.46
N GLY A 282 -30.79 32.95 19.44
CA GLY A 282 -31.12 33.24 20.83
C GLY A 282 -31.22 34.74 21.09
N GLY A 283 -32.26 35.17 21.79
CA GLY A 283 -32.54 36.57 22.12
C GLY A 283 -32.27 36.95 23.57
N GLY A 284 -32.04 38.24 23.79
CA GLY A 284 -31.97 38.87 25.11
C GLY A 284 -33.32 38.91 25.85
N ASP A 285 -34.43 38.69 25.13
CA ASP A 285 -35.77 38.47 25.70
C ASP A 285 -35.94 37.07 26.32
N GLY A 286 -34.89 36.24 26.24
CA GLY A 286 -34.87 34.89 26.76
C GLY A 286 -35.57 33.86 25.88
N SER A 287 -35.77 34.16 24.60
CA SER A 287 -36.39 33.23 23.65
C SER A 287 -35.43 32.76 22.56
N LEU A 288 -35.56 31.49 22.17
CA LEU A 288 -35.02 30.97 20.93
C LEU A 288 -36.03 31.25 19.82
N HIS A 289 -35.61 31.99 18.80
CA HIS A 289 -36.44 32.33 17.65
C HIS A 289 -36.11 31.42 16.48
N ALA A 290 -37.15 30.85 15.86
CA ALA A 290 -37.07 30.25 14.53
C ALA A 290 -37.66 31.23 13.52
N VAL A 291 -36.89 31.59 12.50
CA VAL A 291 -37.27 32.58 11.47
C VAL A 291 -37.17 31.91 10.10
N ASN A 292 -38.18 32.10 9.27
CA ASN A 292 -38.20 31.57 7.90
C ASN A 292 -37.17 32.32 7.02
N PRO A 293 -36.74 31.74 5.89
CA PRO A 293 -35.81 32.39 4.96
C PRO A 293 -36.28 33.76 4.43
N ASP A 294 -37.59 34.01 4.44
CA ASP A 294 -38.21 35.28 4.01
C ASP A 294 -38.27 36.35 5.12
N GLY A 295 -37.70 36.06 6.30
CA GLY A 295 -37.67 36.96 7.46
C GLY A 295 -38.92 36.91 8.33
N SER A 296 -39.93 36.10 7.99
CA SER A 296 -41.12 35.93 8.83
C SER A 296 -40.83 35.01 10.03
N GLY A 297 -41.42 35.32 11.20
CA GLY A 297 -41.29 34.46 12.38
C GLY A 297 -42.00 33.11 12.18
N LYS A 298 -41.29 32.00 12.44
CA LYS A 298 -41.81 30.63 12.33
C LYS A 298 -42.39 30.16 13.66
N TRP A 299 -41.60 30.22 14.73
CA TRP A 299 -42.01 29.94 16.11
C TRP A 299 -41.01 30.52 17.12
N THR A 300 -41.39 30.57 18.39
CA THR A 300 -40.50 30.97 19.50
C THR A 300 -40.58 29.97 20.64
N TYR A 301 -39.44 29.63 21.22
CA TYR A 301 -39.34 28.83 22.44
C TYR A 301 -38.79 29.70 23.57
N ALA A 302 -39.61 29.95 24.60
CA ALA A 302 -39.19 30.74 25.75
C ALA A 302 -38.36 29.89 26.72
N THR A 303 -37.17 30.37 27.05
CA THR A 303 -36.38 29.86 28.18
C THR A 303 -36.66 30.71 29.43
N GLY A 304 -35.96 30.45 30.54
CA GLY A 304 -36.11 31.24 31.77
C GLY A 304 -35.31 32.54 31.82
N SER A 305 -34.41 32.80 30.86
CA SER A 305 -33.50 33.95 30.87
C SER A 305 -32.78 34.12 29.52
N VAL A 306 -31.87 35.09 29.41
CA VAL A 306 -31.10 35.41 28.19
C VAL A 306 -30.45 34.17 27.55
N ILE A 307 -30.41 34.16 26.20
CA ILE A 307 -29.74 33.13 25.39
C ILE A 307 -28.63 33.80 24.56
N ASP A 308 -27.43 33.91 25.14
CA ASP A 308 -26.24 34.38 24.40
C ASP A 308 -25.51 33.24 23.67
N SER A 309 -25.80 31.99 24.06
CA SER A 309 -25.29 30.79 23.39
C SER A 309 -25.78 30.75 21.96
N SER A 310 -24.87 30.59 21.01
CA SER A 310 -25.26 30.45 19.59
C SER A 310 -25.79 29.03 19.36
N PRO A 311 -26.95 28.83 18.71
CA PRO A 311 -27.52 27.50 18.53
C PRO A 311 -26.65 26.57 17.67
N ALA A 312 -26.71 25.27 17.97
CA ALA A 312 -26.15 24.21 17.12
C ALA A 312 -27.28 23.28 16.64
N ILE A 313 -27.26 22.90 15.36
CA ILE A 313 -28.32 22.08 14.73
C ILE A 313 -27.73 20.71 14.39
N ASP A 314 -28.38 19.61 14.79
CA ASP A 314 -27.98 18.26 14.39
C ASP A 314 -28.57 17.82 13.03
N ALA A 315 -28.23 16.61 12.60
CA ALA A 315 -28.72 16.02 11.35
C ALA A 315 -30.24 15.88 11.27
N ASP A 316 -30.91 15.69 12.41
CA ASP A 316 -32.37 15.55 12.52
C ASP A 316 -33.08 16.91 12.63
N GLY A 317 -32.30 18.00 12.74
CA GLY A 317 -32.79 19.36 12.94
C GLY A 317 -33.05 19.72 14.41
N THR A 318 -32.65 18.88 15.37
CA THR A 318 -32.67 19.22 16.79
C THR A 318 -31.72 20.38 17.05
N VAL A 319 -32.20 21.39 17.78
CA VAL A 319 -31.47 22.61 18.10
C VAL A 319 -31.01 22.55 19.56
N TYR A 320 -29.71 22.70 19.77
CA TYR A 320 -29.08 22.73 21.10
C TYR A 320 -28.67 24.15 21.47
N ILE A 321 -28.95 24.57 22.70
CA ILE A 321 -28.58 25.89 23.25
C ILE A 321 -28.24 25.80 24.74
N GLY A 322 -27.42 26.74 25.20
CA GLY A 322 -27.25 27.05 26.62
C GLY A 322 -27.94 28.36 27.01
N GLY A 323 -28.51 28.43 28.22
CA GLY A 323 -29.19 29.63 28.72
C GLY A 323 -28.61 30.19 30.02
N TRP A 324 -28.91 31.47 30.29
CA TRP A 324 -28.65 32.11 31.58
C TRP A 324 -29.61 31.63 32.68
N ASP A 325 -30.62 30.84 32.33
CA ASP A 325 -31.45 30.05 33.25
C ASP A 325 -30.68 28.84 33.85
N LYS A 326 -29.39 28.72 33.53
CA LYS A 326 -28.47 27.67 33.97
C LYS A 326 -28.83 26.30 33.41
N LYS A 327 -29.46 26.27 32.23
CA LYS A 327 -29.84 25.02 31.58
C LYS A 327 -29.18 24.87 30.21
N VAL A 328 -29.03 23.61 29.83
CA VAL A 328 -28.81 23.18 28.45
C VAL A 328 -30.14 22.68 27.92
N HIS A 329 -30.56 23.14 26.75
CA HIS A 329 -31.83 22.77 26.12
C HIS A 329 -31.58 22.10 24.78
N ALA A 330 -32.34 21.04 24.49
CA ALA A 330 -32.49 20.47 23.17
C ALA A 330 -33.94 20.63 22.72
N ILE A 331 -34.13 21.28 21.57
CA ILE A 331 -35.43 21.67 21.03
C ILE A 331 -35.64 20.97 19.69
N ASN A 332 -36.81 20.36 19.49
CA ASN A 332 -37.17 19.74 18.23
C ASN A 332 -37.36 20.81 17.13
N PRO A 333 -37.27 20.44 15.83
CA PRO A 333 -37.47 21.38 14.72
C PRO A 333 -38.81 22.12 14.72
N ASP A 334 -39.83 21.55 15.36
CA ASP A 334 -41.17 22.11 15.52
C ASP A 334 -41.31 23.09 16.70
N GLY A 335 -40.23 23.31 17.46
CA GLY A 335 -40.19 24.21 18.61
C GLY A 335 -40.56 23.56 19.94
N SER A 336 -40.89 22.26 19.96
CA SER A 336 -41.16 21.53 21.21
C SER A 336 -39.89 21.15 21.95
N LEU A 337 -39.91 21.17 23.28
CA LEU A 337 -38.79 20.73 24.11
C LEU A 337 -38.56 19.22 23.91
N LYS A 338 -37.32 18.84 23.56
CA LYS A 338 -36.88 17.44 23.50
C LYS A 338 -36.37 16.97 24.86
N TRP A 339 -35.42 17.72 25.44
CA TRP A 339 -34.92 17.52 26.79
C TRP A 339 -34.23 18.78 27.31
N GLU A 340 -34.10 18.90 28.63
CA GLU A 340 -33.30 19.94 29.29
C GLU A 340 -32.41 19.32 30.38
N TYR A 341 -31.30 19.99 30.70
CA TYR A 341 -30.38 19.63 31.77
C TYR A 341 -30.06 20.84 32.65
N GLN A 342 -30.13 20.67 33.98
CA GLN A 342 -29.80 21.72 34.94
C GLN A 342 -28.29 21.74 35.22
N ALA A 343 -27.60 22.74 34.67
CA ALA A 343 -26.19 22.99 34.94
C ALA A 343 -25.98 23.78 36.24
N GLY A 344 -24.72 23.88 36.67
CA GLY A 344 -24.36 24.56 37.92
C GLY A 344 -24.42 26.09 37.84
N ASN A 345 -24.24 26.65 36.64
CA ASN A 345 -24.19 28.08 36.42
C ASN A 345 -24.73 28.47 35.03
N VAL A 346 -24.69 29.76 34.71
CA VAL A 346 -25.13 30.31 33.42
C VAL A 346 -24.28 29.76 32.28
N ILE A 347 -24.93 29.36 31.19
CA ILE A 347 -24.26 28.78 30.03
C ILE A 347 -24.15 29.82 28.94
N ARG A 348 -22.90 30.24 28.66
CA ARG A 348 -22.57 31.18 27.57
C ARG A 348 -21.87 30.51 26.39
N SER A 349 -21.28 29.33 26.63
CA SER A 349 -20.68 28.52 25.57
C SER A 349 -21.76 28.11 24.56
N SER A 350 -21.38 28.05 23.28
CA SER A 350 -22.20 27.40 22.26
C SER A 350 -21.96 25.87 22.30
N PRO A 351 -22.96 25.03 22.02
CA PRO A 351 -22.76 23.58 21.94
C PRO A 351 -21.99 23.18 20.67
N ALA A 352 -21.26 22.07 20.75
CA ALA A 352 -20.62 21.38 19.63
C ALA A 352 -21.07 19.90 19.61
N ILE A 353 -21.17 19.30 18.42
CA ILE A 353 -21.70 17.93 18.26
C ILE A 353 -20.58 17.03 17.73
N GLY A 354 -20.30 15.91 18.38
CA GLY A 354 -19.31 14.91 17.96
C GLY A 354 -19.84 14.00 16.85
N ALA A 355 -18.93 13.30 16.16
CA ALA A 355 -19.29 12.28 15.17
C ALA A 355 -20.01 11.07 15.81
N ASP A 356 -19.74 10.81 17.08
CA ASP A 356 -20.39 9.81 17.93
C ASP A 356 -21.76 10.25 18.47
N GLY A 357 -22.21 11.46 18.10
CA GLY A 357 -23.47 12.06 18.54
C GLY A 357 -23.41 12.70 19.94
N THR A 358 -22.25 12.81 20.57
CA THR A 358 -22.10 13.51 21.85
C THR A 358 -22.25 15.02 21.67
N VAL A 359 -22.97 15.69 22.57
CA VAL A 359 -23.08 17.15 22.60
C VAL A 359 -22.18 17.71 23.70
N TYR A 360 -21.20 18.53 23.34
CA TYR A 360 -20.26 19.17 24.24
C TYR A 360 -20.60 20.64 24.46
N ILE A 361 -20.56 21.10 25.70
CA ILE A 361 -20.85 22.51 26.04
C ILE A 361 -20.12 22.95 27.30
N GLY A 362 -19.49 24.13 27.25
CA GLY A 362 -18.84 24.75 28.41
C GLY A 362 -19.86 25.29 29.40
N GLY A 363 -19.69 24.97 30.69
CA GLY A 363 -20.60 25.33 31.76
C GLY A 363 -20.41 26.74 32.33
N GLY A 364 -19.52 27.54 31.74
CA GLY A 364 -19.22 28.89 32.22
C GLY A 364 -18.62 28.85 33.62
N ASN A 365 -19.25 29.56 34.57
CA ASN A 365 -18.75 29.71 35.95
C ASN A 365 -19.04 28.52 36.88
N ASP A 366 -19.48 27.37 36.33
CA ASP A 366 -19.43 26.09 37.06
C ASP A 366 -18.10 25.35 36.90
N PHE A 367 -17.21 25.90 36.07
CA PHE A 367 -15.87 25.41 35.76
C PHE A 367 -15.86 24.02 35.13
N LYS A 368 -16.92 23.67 34.37
CA LYS A 368 -17.03 22.36 33.72
C LYS A 368 -17.10 22.46 32.20
N LEU A 369 -16.63 21.41 31.55
CA LEU A 369 -17.06 21.02 30.21
C LEU A 369 -17.99 19.81 30.35
N TYR A 370 -19.20 19.92 29.82
CA TYR A 370 -20.19 18.83 29.83
C TYR A 370 -20.20 18.06 28.52
N ALA A 371 -20.41 16.74 28.61
CA ALA A 371 -20.67 15.87 27.47
C ALA A 371 -22.01 15.14 27.67
N PHE A 372 -22.96 15.32 26.75
CA PHE A 372 -24.28 14.71 26.77
C PHE A 372 -24.43 13.67 25.66
N GLY A 373 -25.06 12.54 25.97
CA GLY A 373 -25.28 11.42 25.05
C GLY A 373 -25.55 10.12 25.80
N ALA A 374 -26.02 9.08 25.11
CA ALA A 374 -26.05 7.75 25.71
C ALA A 374 -24.61 7.34 26.04
N PRO A 375 -24.30 6.77 27.22
CA PRO A 375 -23.00 6.13 27.43
C PRO A 375 -22.76 5.19 26.25
N GLN A 376 -21.63 5.33 25.57
CA GLN A 376 -21.26 4.33 24.58
C GLN A 376 -21.13 3.03 25.37
N GLY A 377 -21.92 2.01 25.04
CA GLY A 377 -21.63 0.68 25.57
C GLY A 377 -20.25 0.28 25.06
N ASN A 378 -19.52 -0.51 25.85
CA ASN A 378 -18.19 -0.98 25.49
C ASN A 378 -18.17 -1.43 24.02
N LEU A 379 -17.39 -0.76 23.18
CA LEU A 379 -17.23 -1.19 21.81
C LEU A 379 -16.20 -2.31 21.80
N PRO A 380 -16.44 -3.38 21.01
CA PRO A 380 -15.41 -4.41 20.89
C PRO A 380 -14.14 -3.82 20.28
N PRO A 381 -12.95 -4.31 20.66
CA PRO A 381 -11.70 -3.89 20.07
C PRO A 381 -11.66 -4.29 18.59
N THR A 382 -10.69 -3.74 17.86
CA THR A 382 -10.29 -4.23 16.53
C THR A 382 -9.04 -5.09 16.71
N ALA A 383 -9.18 -6.40 16.46
CA ALA A 383 -8.04 -7.30 16.42
C ALA A 383 -7.30 -7.15 15.08
N ASP A 384 -5.98 -6.96 15.16
CA ASP A 384 -5.07 -7.00 14.02
C ASP A 384 -4.14 -8.20 14.20
N LEU A 385 -3.97 -9.00 13.14
CA LEU A 385 -3.10 -10.18 13.14
C LEU A 385 -2.20 -10.17 11.90
N GLN A 386 -0.91 -10.05 12.14
CA GLN A 386 0.14 -10.09 11.14
C GLN A 386 1.04 -11.32 11.35
N ALA A 387 1.61 -11.81 10.26
CA ALA A 387 2.64 -12.84 10.24
C ALA A 387 3.78 -12.39 9.32
N ASP A 388 5.03 -12.74 9.65
CA ASP A 388 6.18 -12.44 8.79
C ASP A 388 6.29 -13.37 7.57
N ALA A 389 5.68 -14.56 7.67
CA ALA A 389 5.51 -15.51 6.57
C ALA A 389 4.11 -16.13 6.61
N TYR A 390 3.41 -16.13 5.47
CA TYR A 390 2.09 -16.77 5.29
C TYR A 390 2.19 -18.12 4.57
N SER A 391 3.32 -18.36 3.92
CA SER A 391 3.64 -19.63 3.30
C SER A 391 5.15 -19.84 3.28
N GLY A 392 5.58 -21.08 3.27
CA GLY A 392 6.98 -21.47 3.20
C GLY A 392 7.15 -22.95 3.44
N ASN A 393 8.38 -23.38 3.69
CA ASN A 393 8.75 -24.78 3.64
C ASN A 393 8.90 -25.35 5.03
N GLU A 394 8.57 -26.62 5.21
CA GLU A 394 8.67 -27.26 6.52
C GLU A 394 10.14 -27.50 6.93
N PRO A 395 10.52 -27.28 8.21
CA PRO A 395 9.72 -26.62 9.25
C PRO A 395 9.61 -25.11 8.99
N LEU A 396 8.37 -24.61 8.90
CA LEU A 396 8.11 -23.20 8.66
C LEU A 396 7.99 -22.48 10.00
N THR A 397 9.01 -21.70 10.37
CA THR A 397 8.95 -20.80 11.53
C THR A 397 8.26 -19.49 11.15
N VAL A 398 7.20 -19.13 11.86
CA VAL A 398 6.44 -17.89 11.66
C VAL A 398 6.45 -17.06 12.94
N ASN A 399 6.78 -15.77 12.82
CA ASN A 399 6.63 -14.75 13.84
C ASN A 399 5.31 -14.01 13.63
N PHE A 400 4.40 -14.11 14.59
CA PHE A 400 3.13 -13.39 14.57
C PHE A 400 3.22 -12.06 15.32
N SER A 401 2.32 -11.14 15.03
CA SER A 401 2.15 -9.87 15.75
C SER A 401 0.69 -9.45 15.78
N ALA A 402 0.20 -9.11 16.97
CA ALA A 402 -1.09 -8.49 17.20
C ALA A 402 -0.99 -7.06 17.77
N LEU A 403 0.20 -6.46 17.71
CA LEU A 403 0.51 -5.17 18.34
C LEU A 403 -0.26 -3.98 17.77
N ASP A 404 -0.76 -4.09 16.54
CA ASP A 404 -1.55 -3.04 15.88
C ASP A 404 -3.05 -3.13 16.22
N SER A 405 -3.44 -4.09 17.07
CA SER A 405 -4.79 -4.15 17.63
C SER A 405 -5.10 -2.89 18.42
N SER A 406 -6.32 -2.38 18.28
CA SER A 406 -6.73 -1.11 18.90
C SER A 406 -8.14 -1.18 19.44
N ASP A 407 -8.42 -0.35 20.44
CA ASP A 407 -9.75 -0.23 21.02
C ASP A 407 -10.28 1.19 20.83
N PRO A 408 -11.45 1.39 20.20
CA PRO A 408 -12.05 2.70 20.02
C PRO A 408 -12.42 3.43 21.32
N ASP A 409 -12.69 2.72 22.41
CA ASP A 409 -13.17 3.30 23.67
C ASP A 409 -12.43 2.82 24.93
N GLY A 410 -11.29 2.15 24.76
CA GLY A 410 -10.51 1.62 25.87
C GLY A 410 -9.08 1.23 25.50
N SER A 411 -8.57 0.19 26.15
CA SER A 411 -7.24 -0.35 25.92
C SER A 411 -7.24 -1.87 25.91
N ILE A 412 -6.36 -2.46 25.09
CA ILE A 412 -6.22 -3.92 25.03
C ILE A 412 -5.51 -4.45 26.29
N VAL A 413 -6.12 -5.44 26.94
CA VAL A 413 -5.59 -6.04 28.18
C VAL A 413 -5.22 -7.51 28.05
N ASN A 414 -5.64 -8.21 26.99
CA ASN A 414 -5.30 -9.62 26.80
C ASN A 414 -5.22 -10.03 25.33
N TYR A 415 -4.34 -11.00 25.05
CA TYR A 415 -4.18 -11.68 23.77
C TYR A 415 -4.20 -13.19 24.00
N GLU A 416 -5.07 -13.91 23.30
CA GLU A 416 -5.17 -15.36 23.36
C GLU A 416 -5.08 -15.93 21.95
N TRP A 417 -4.32 -17.01 21.76
CA TRP A 417 -3.99 -17.55 20.43
C TRP A 417 -4.60 -18.93 20.21
N ASP A 418 -4.86 -19.26 18.94
CA ASP A 418 -5.25 -20.58 18.42
C ASP A 418 -4.45 -20.82 17.13
N PHE A 419 -3.70 -21.93 17.06
CA PHE A 419 -2.90 -22.28 15.88
C PHE A 419 -3.38 -23.56 15.17
N ASN A 420 -4.40 -24.21 15.72
CA ASN A 420 -4.92 -25.48 15.21
C ASN A 420 -6.27 -25.31 14.46
N GLY A 421 -6.88 -24.12 14.57
CA GLY A 421 -8.07 -23.70 13.83
C GLY A 421 -9.39 -24.16 14.44
N ASP A 422 -9.40 -24.64 15.69
CA ASP A 422 -10.61 -25.09 16.38
C ASP A 422 -11.34 -23.99 17.16
N LEU A 423 -10.77 -22.79 17.20
CA LEU A 423 -11.25 -21.60 17.93
C LEU A 423 -11.36 -21.81 19.45
N THR A 424 -10.61 -22.78 19.99
CA THR A 424 -10.46 -23.00 21.42
C THR A 424 -9.20 -22.32 21.94
N PHE A 425 -9.34 -21.03 22.25
CA PHE A 425 -8.24 -20.22 22.76
C PHE A 425 -7.80 -20.68 24.16
N GLY A 426 -6.50 -20.98 24.32
CA GLY A 426 -5.86 -21.23 25.62
C GLY A 426 -6.07 -22.64 26.22
N ASP A 427 -6.34 -23.67 25.39
CA ASP A 427 -6.43 -25.08 25.78
C ASP A 427 -5.04 -25.75 25.95
N THR A 428 -4.99 -26.81 26.76
CA THR A 428 -3.92 -27.83 26.88
C THR A 428 -3.33 -28.39 25.58
N GLY A 429 -4.02 -28.32 24.44
CA GLY A 429 -3.52 -28.68 23.10
C GLY A 429 -2.62 -27.61 22.48
N ASP A 430 -2.77 -26.36 22.93
CA ASP A 430 -2.02 -25.18 22.50
C ASP A 430 -1.01 -24.72 23.58
N GLU A 431 -0.78 -25.53 24.63
CA GLU A 431 0.04 -25.18 25.79
C GLU A 431 1.55 -24.97 25.51
N ALA A 432 1.97 -25.03 24.24
CA ALA A 432 3.28 -24.58 23.80
C ALA A 432 3.35 -23.07 23.48
N PHE A 433 2.23 -22.36 23.47
CA PHE A 433 2.15 -20.98 22.97
C PHE A 433 1.84 -20.00 24.10
N ASN A 434 2.71 -19.00 24.28
CA ASN A 434 2.69 -18.06 25.39
C ASN A 434 1.40 -17.22 25.42
N ASN A 435 0.46 -17.64 26.27
CA ASN A 435 -0.79 -16.92 26.47
C ASN A 435 -0.50 -15.54 27.11
N GLY A 436 -0.95 -14.45 26.46
CA GLY A 436 -0.68 -13.07 26.86
C GLY A 436 0.48 -12.36 26.13
N GLU A 437 1.24 -13.04 25.27
CA GLU A 437 2.20 -12.37 24.37
C GLU A 437 1.50 -11.82 23.13
N ALA A 438 1.81 -10.58 22.76
CA ALA A 438 1.30 -9.96 21.54
C ALA A 438 2.07 -10.38 20.27
N ALA A 439 3.18 -11.13 20.41
CA ALA A 439 4.04 -11.50 19.29
C ALA A 439 4.73 -12.88 19.48
N PRO A 440 3.99 -14.00 19.38
CA PRO A 440 4.54 -15.35 19.51
C PRO A 440 5.26 -15.82 18.24
N GLN A 441 6.14 -16.82 18.39
CA GLN A 441 6.80 -17.54 17.30
C GLN A 441 6.37 -19.02 17.30
N VAL A 442 6.05 -19.58 16.13
CA VAL A 442 5.52 -20.94 15.96
C VAL A 442 6.17 -21.67 14.79
N ASP A 443 6.48 -22.96 14.96
CA ASP A 443 6.98 -23.84 13.89
C ASP A 443 5.85 -24.73 13.35
N PHE A 444 5.68 -24.75 12.03
CA PHE A 444 4.68 -25.56 11.33
C PHE A 444 5.32 -26.70 10.51
N SER A 445 4.87 -27.94 10.75
CA SER A 445 5.09 -29.06 9.82
C SER A 445 4.26 -28.87 8.54
N ALA A 446 4.47 -29.70 7.52
CA ALA A 446 3.69 -29.62 6.28
C ALA A 446 2.18 -29.68 6.55
N GLY A 447 1.47 -28.68 6.05
CA GLY A 447 0.04 -28.52 6.31
C GLY A 447 -0.47 -27.11 6.03
N ILE A 448 -1.79 -26.96 6.16
CA ILE A 448 -2.48 -25.68 6.14
C ILE A 448 -3.06 -25.46 7.54
N TYR A 449 -2.73 -24.33 8.14
CA TYR A 449 -3.10 -23.97 9.50
C TYR A 449 -3.90 -22.68 9.49
N GLU A 450 -5.06 -22.68 10.16
CA GLU A 450 -5.84 -21.47 10.39
C GLU A 450 -5.47 -20.92 11.77
N CYS A 451 -4.68 -19.85 11.78
CA CYS A 451 -4.16 -19.26 13.01
C CYS A 451 -5.00 -18.04 13.38
N SER A 452 -5.46 -17.98 14.62
CA SER A 452 -6.32 -16.92 15.13
C SER A 452 -5.77 -16.29 16.41
N VAL A 453 -6.04 -15.00 16.59
CA VAL A 453 -5.84 -14.29 17.86
C VAL A 453 -7.16 -13.69 18.32
N ARG A 454 -7.49 -13.90 19.59
CA ARG A 454 -8.56 -13.20 20.31
C ARG A 454 -7.96 -12.10 21.15
N VAL A 455 -8.47 -10.88 20.96
CA VAL A 455 -8.02 -9.68 21.66
C VAL A 455 -9.16 -9.22 22.58
N THR A 456 -8.83 -8.89 23.83
CA THR A 456 -9.81 -8.45 24.85
C THR A 456 -9.46 -7.06 25.37
N ASP A 457 -10.45 -6.19 25.46
CA ASP A 457 -10.33 -4.84 26.02
C ASP A 457 -10.45 -4.78 27.55
N ASP A 458 -10.17 -3.62 28.13
CA ASP A 458 -10.20 -3.33 29.57
C ASP A 458 -11.61 -3.37 30.20
N GLN A 459 -12.65 -3.50 29.38
CA GLN A 459 -14.05 -3.62 29.76
C GLN A 459 -14.65 -5.01 29.41
N GLY A 460 -13.83 -5.93 28.90
CA GLY A 460 -14.13 -7.32 28.64
C GLY A 460 -14.80 -7.65 27.29
N ALA A 461 -14.94 -6.73 26.33
CA ALA A 461 -15.35 -7.11 24.97
C ALA A 461 -14.14 -7.62 24.17
N THR A 462 -14.44 -8.38 23.13
CA THR A 462 -13.44 -9.15 22.39
C THR A 462 -13.63 -9.05 20.89
N ALA A 463 -12.53 -9.23 20.16
CA ALA A 463 -12.52 -9.41 18.72
C ALA A 463 -11.51 -10.50 18.33
N ILE A 464 -11.71 -11.10 17.15
CA ILE A 464 -10.87 -12.17 16.62
C ILE A 464 -10.37 -11.77 15.24
N ALA A 465 -9.09 -12.03 14.98
CA ALA A 465 -8.49 -11.98 13.65
C ALA A 465 -7.90 -13.36 13.32
N THR A 466 -7.96 -13.76 12.05
CA THR A 466 -7.53 -15.09 11.56
C THR A 466 -6.71 -14.93 10.28
N VAL A 467 -5.66 -15.74 10.14
CA VAL A 467 -4.81 -15.86 8.95
C VAL A 467 -4.53 -17.33 8.64
N SER A 468 -4.38 -17.66 7.36
CA SER A 468 -3.98 -19.01 6.94
C SER A 468 -2.46 -19.08 6.75
N ILE A 469 -1.81 -20.07 7.36
CA ILE A 469 -0.39 -20.39 7.16
C ILE A 469 -0.28 -21.69 6.38
N THR A 470 0.50 -21.70 5.30
CA THR A 470 0.78 -22.92 4.51
C THR A 470 2.24 -23.31 4.64
N SER A 471 2.51 -24.44 5.29
CA SER A 471 3.83 -25.06 5.34
C SER A 471 3.88 -26.19 4.30
N HIS A 472 4.84 -26.13 3.38
CA HIS A 472 5.01 -27.08 2.30
C HIS A 472 6.04 -28.15 2.67
N GLY A 473 5.68 -29.43 2.53
CA GLY A 473 6.63 -30.54 2.55
C GLY A 473 7.00 -30.98 1.14
N ASP A 474 8.12 -31.68 1.01
CA ASP A 474 8.62 -32.26 -0.24
C ASP A 474 7.49 -32.96 -1.03
N ALA A 475 7.43 -32.69 -2.34
CA ALA A 475 6.33 -33.16 -3.17
C ALA A 475 6.79 -33.70 -4.53
N ASP A 476 6.27 -34.88 -4.89
CA ASP A 476 6.61 -35.60 -6.11
C ASP A 476 5.35 -35.92 -6.94
N TYR A 477 5.15 -35.19 -8.04
CA TYR A 477 3.94 -35.24 -8.85
C TYR A 477 4.16 -35.94 -10.18
N THR A 478 3.18 -36.73 -10.61
CA THR A 478 3.11 -37.23 -11.99
C THR A 478 2.66 -36.11 -12.92
N VAL A 479 3.43 -35.83 -13.97
CA VAL A 479 3.14 -34.78 -14.97
C VAL A 479 2.36 -35.36 -16.13
N ASP A 480 2.95 -36.32 -16.84
CA ASP A 480 2.33 -37.05 -17.94
C ASP A 480 2.38 -38.54 -17.60
N PRO A 481 1.24 -39.18 -17.31
CA PRO A 481 1.20 -40.60 -16.95
C PRO A 481 1.22 -41.55 -18.16
N ALA A 482 1.31 -41.04 -19.39
CA ALA A 482 1.37 -41.88 -20.58
C ALA A 482 2.65 -42.75 -20.61
N ASP A 483 2.56 -43.92 -21.24
CA ASP A 483 3.71 -44.81 -21.39
C ASP A 483 4.65 -44.29 -22.49
N PHE A 484 5.96 -44.40 -22.27
CA PHE A 484 7.03 -43.98 -23.19
C PHE A 484 7.08 -42.47 -23.45
N VAL A 485 6.95 -41.67 -22.39
CA VAL A 485 7.07 -40.20 -22.44
C VAL A 485 8.11 -39.67 -21.45
N GLY A 486 8.53 -38.42 -21.65
CA GLY A 486 9.41 -37.69 -20.73
C GLY A 486 10.88 -37.73 -21.11
N TYR A 487 11.23 -38.25 -22.29
CA TYR A 487 12.61 -38.34 -22.75
C TYR A 487 13.19 -36.94 -22.96
N ASP A 488 14.45 -36.77 -22.57
CA ASP A 488 15.25 -35.55 -22.71
C ASP A 488 14.56 -34.29 -22.19
N CYS A 489 13.88 -34.37 -21.04
CA CYS A 489 13.04 -33.27 -20.60
C CYS A 489 13.84 -31.99 -20.30
N SER A 490 13.24 -30.84 -20.59
CA SER A 490 13.84 -29.52 -20.37
C SER A 490 12.84 -28.58 -19.71
N MET A 491 13.27 -27.96 -18.61
CA MET A 491 12.44 -27.08 -17.79
C MET A 491 12.68 -25.59 -18.03
N ALA A 492 11.62 -24.81 -17.88
CA ALA A 492 11.70 -23.36 -17.72
C ALA A 492 10.54 -22.82 -16.87
N ILE A 493 10.67 -21.59 -16.37
CA ILE A 493 9.57 -20.87 -15.72
C ILE A 493 8.79 -20.06 -16.75
N VAL A 494 7.58 -20.48 -17.06
CA VAL A 494 6.70 -19.87 -18.08
C VAL A 494 5.53 -19.16 -17.43
N ALA A 495 5.50 -17.84 -17.56
CA ALA A 495 4.49 -16.97 -16.96
C ALA A 495 4.29 -17.28 -15.47
N GLY A 496 5.40 -17.35 -14.73
CA GLY A 496 5.43 -17.56 -13.28
C GLY A 496 5.23 -18.99 -12.80
N LEU A 497 5.07 -19.98 -13.69
CA LEU A 497 4.85 -21.39 -13.32
C LEU A 497 5.85 -22.32 -14.03
N PRO A 498 6.21 -23.46 -13.42
CA PRO A 498 7.02 -24.48 -14.07
C PRO A 498 6.39 -25.00 -15.37
N ALA A 499 7.22 -25.19 -16.39
CA ALA A 499 6.86 -25.84 -17.65
C ALA A 499 7.99 -26.78 -18.09
N ILE A 500 7.62 -27.83 -18.83
CA ILE A 500 8.50 -28.90 -19.26
C ILE A 500 8.24 -29.18 -20.75
N ALA A 501 9.29 -29.16 -21.57
CA ALA A 501 9.28 -29.74 -22.91
C ALA A 501 9.91 -31.13 -22.86
N TYR A 502 9.37 -32.09 -23.62
CA TYR A 502 9.87 -33.46 -23.62
C TYR A 502 9.48 -34.21 -24.89
N TYR A 503 10.20 -35.29 -25.18
CA TYR A 503 9.89 -36.21 -26.26
C TYR A 503 8.94 -37.32 -25.78
N ASP A 504 7.91 -37.56 -26.58
CA ASP A 504 6.96 -38.67 -26.46
C ASP A 504 7.34 -39.73 -27.52
N ASP A 505 8.04 -40.77 -27.08
CA ASP A 505 8.56 -41.83 -27.94
C ASP A 505 7.45 -42.74 -28.45
N ALA A 506 6.38 -42.94 -27.67
CA ALA A 506 5.21 -43.72 -28.10
C ALA A 506 4.57 -43.14 -29.37
N ASN A 507 4.49 -41.80 -29.46
CA ASN A 507 3.86 -41.11 -30.57
C ASN A 507 4.86 -40.45 -31.53
N GLY A 508 6.15 -40.47 -31.20
CA GLY A 508 7.19 -39.75 -31.94
C GLY A 508 6.92 -38.25 -31.99
N ALA A 509 6.61 -37.62 -30.85
CA ALA A 509 6.09 -36.25 -30.83
C ALA A 509 6.80 -35.35 -29.81
N LEU A 510 6.87 -34.06 -30.14
CA LEU A 510 7.27 -33.02 -29.20
C LEU A 510 6.09 -32.66 -28.31
N ARG A 511 6.29 -32.65 -27.00
CA ARG A 511 5.28 -32.31 -26.00
C ARG A 511 5.70 -31.13 -25.16
N TYR A 512 4.69 -30.40 -24.67
CA TYR A 512 4.84 -29.30 -23.73
C TYR A 512 3.82 -29.44 -22.61
N ALA A 513 4.30 -29.49 -21.38
CA ALA A 513 3.49 -29.48 -20.17
C ALA A 513 3.72 -28.19 -19.38
N ARG A 514 2.66 -27.57 -18.85
CA ARG A 514 2.76 -26.42 -17.95
C ARG A 514 1.91 -26.63 -16.70
N ALA A 515 2.47 -26.34 -15.54
CA ALA A 515 1.76 -26.43 -14.27
C ALA A 515 0.54 -25.47 -14.25
N GLN A 516 -0.52 -25.90 -13.59
CA GLN A 516 -1.75 -25.10 -13.39
C GLN A 516 -1.75 -24.35 -12.06
N ASN A 517 -0.85 -24.71 -11.15
CA ASN A 517 -0.67 -24.12 -9.82
C ASN A 517 0.82 -24.08 -9.45
N GLU A 518 1.14 -23.32 -8.41
CA GLU A 518 2.53 -23.10 -7.98
C GLU A 518 3.18 -24.37 -7.45
N GLN A 519 2.40 -25.30 -6.88
CA GLN A 519 2.92 -26.55 -6.35
C GLN A 519 3.34 -27.54 -7.45
N GLY A 520 2.83 -27.39 -8.68
CA GLY A 520 3.02 -28.38 -9.74
C GLY A 520 2.20 -29.66 -9.52
N SER A 521 1.09 -29.59 -8.77
CA SER A 521 0.23 -30.76 -8.51
C SER A 521 -0.75 -31.07 -9.65
N SER A 522 -0.84 -30.20 -10.66
CA SER A 522 -1.68 -30.40 -11.85
C SER A 522 -1.08 -29.71 -13.06
N TRP A 523 -1.24 -30.29 -14.25
CA TRP A 523 -0.54 -29.91 -15.48
C TRP A 523 -1.48 -29.88 -16.70
N THR A 524 -1.24 -28.92 -17.60
CA THR A 524 -1.82 -28.90 -18.94
C THR A 524 -0.79 -29.41 -19.92
N ILE A 525 -1.15 -30.35 -20.79
CA ILE A 525 -0.22 -30.99 -21.73
C ILE A 525 -0.69 -30.77 -23.17
N GLN A 526 0.23 -30.44 -24.07
CA GLN A 526 -0.03 -30.25 -25.49
C GLN A 526 0.96 -31.03 -26.36
N THR A 527 0.47 -31.56 -27.49
CA THR A 527 1.33 -31.98 -28.60
C THR A 527 1.66 -30.76 -29.43
N ILE A 528 2.95 -30.48 -29.59
CA ILE A 528 3.46 -29.30 -30.27
C ILE A 528 3.83 -29.61 -31.71
N ASP A 529 4.51 -30.73 -31.92
CA ASP A 529 4.87 -31.26 -33.23
C ASP A 529 4.73 -32.78 -33.24
N PHE A 530 4.32 -33.35 -34.38
CA PHE A 530 4.01 -34.78 -34.54
C PHE A 530 4.28 -35.31 -35.96
N SER A 531 5.10 -34.63 -36.77
CA SER A 531 5.34 -34.95 -38.20
C SER A 531 6.09 -36.26 -38.50
N GLY A 532 6.29 -37.15 -37.53
CA GLY A 532 7.25 -38.26 -37.56
C GLY A 532 8.15 -38.16 -36.33
N SER A 533 9.19 -38.99 -36.18
CA SER A 533 10.12 -38.99 -35.01
C SER A 533 10.74 -37.60 -34.74
N THR A 534 10.00 -36.72 -34.08
CA THR A 534 10.24 -35.28 -33.94
C THR A 534 10.15 -34.89 -32.48
N GLY A 535 11.00 -33.95 -32.05
CA GLY A 535 11.04 -33.47 -30.68
C GLY A 535 12.13 -34.07 -29.82
N HIS A 536 13.12 -34.74 -30.40
CA HIS A 536 14.28 -35.28 -29.67
C HIS A 536 15.12 -34.15 -29.09
N ASN A 537 15.67 -34.38 -27.89
CA ASN A 537 16.54 -33.43 -27.17
C ASN A 537 15.98 -31.99 -27.14
N PRO A 538 14.74 -31.78 -26.67
CA PRO A 538 14.15 -30.46 -26.64
C PRO A 538 14.87 -29.58 -25.62
N SER A 539 15.16 -28.33 -26.01
CA SER A 539 15.60 -27.27 -25.08
C SER A 539 14.56 -26.17 -25.04
N LEU A 540 13.98 -25.97 -23.85
CA LEU A 540 12.90 -25.01 -23.56
C LEU A 540 13.48 -23.71 -23.00
N ALA A 541 13.12 -22.59 -23.63
CA ALA A 541 13.48 -21.26 -23.13
C ALA A 541 12.29 -20.29 -23.20
N VAL A 542 12.37 -19.19 -22.45
CA VAL A 542 11.39 -18.10 -22.54
C VAL A 542 12.00 -16.93 -23.30
N ILE A 543 11.42 -16.63 -24.47
CA ILE A 543 11.90 -15.62 -25.40
C ILE A 543 10.83 -14.54 -25.54
N ASP A 544 11.15 -13.32 -25.11
CA ASP A 544 10.23 -12.18 -25.12
C ASP A 544 8.88 -12.54 -24.44
N GLY A 545 8.98 -13.14 -23.24
CA GLY A 545 7.85 -13.53 -22.40
C GLY A 545 7.01 -14.72 -22.88
N ARG A 546 7.49 -15.49 -23.86
CA ARG A 546 6.77 -16.67 -24.39
C ARG A 546 7.66 -17.91 -24.45
N PRO A 547 7.12 -19.10 -24.17
CA PRO A 547 7.88 -20.34 -24.30
C PRO A 547 8.23 -20.61 -25.76
N ALA A 548 9.44 -21.09 -25.98
CA ALA A 548 9.98 -21.53 -27.26
C ALA A 548 10.84 -22.77 -27.05
N ILE A 549 10.86 -23.66 -28.05
CA ILE A 549 11.54 -24.95 -27.99
C ILE A 549 12.39 -25.10 -29.24
N ALA A 550 13.67 -25.43 -29.04
CA ALA A 550 14.52 -25.99 -30.09
C ALA A 550 14.58 -27.51 -29.91
N TYR A 551 14.59 -28.26 -30.99
CA TYR A 551 14.54 -29.73 -30.96
C TYR A 551 15.07 -30.33 -32.26
N ALA A 552 15.45 -31.61 -32.21
CA ALA A 552 15.82 -32.37 -33.38
C ALA A 552 14.60 -33.10 -33.98
N ASP A 553 14.48 -33.05 -35.31
CA ASP A 553 13.54 -33.84 -36.10
C ASP A 553 14.33 -34.91 -36.88
N TYR A 554 14.11 -36.19 -36.56
CA TYR A 554 14.76 -37.32 -37.24
C TYR A 554 13.96 -37.85 -38.44
N SER A 555 12.72 -37.41 -38.62
CA SER A 555 11.93 -37.74 -39.81
C SER A 555 12.44 -37.00 -41.05
N THR A 556 12.85 -35.75 -40.84
CA THR A 556 13.64 -34.95 -41.78
C THR A 556 14.81 -34.38 -40.99
N PRO A 557 15.99 -35.04 -40.98
CA PRO A 557 17.15 -34.67 -40.16
C PRO A 557 17.42 -33.16 -40.18
N SER A 558 16.87 -32.46 -39.19
CA SER A 558 16.89 -31.00 -39.13
C SER A 558 16.76 -30.48 -37.71
N LEU A 559 17.42 -29.34 -37.49
CA LEU A 559 17.29 -28.55 -36.28
C LEU A 559 16.04 -27.71 -36.45
N SER A 560 15.09 -27.87 -35.53
CA SER A 560 13.81 -27.19 -35.58
C SER A 560 13.64 -26.23 -34.41
N TYR A 561 12.91 -25.15 -34.65
CA TYR A 561 12.54 -24.17 -33.65
C TYR A 561 11.03 -23.88 -33.72
N ILE A 562 10.37 -23.82 -32.57
CA ILE A 562 8.97 -23.43 -32.48
C ILE A 562 8.75 -22.53 -31.27
N ARG A 563 7.86 -21.54 -31.41
CA ARG A 563 7.51 -20.61 -30.33
C ARG A 563 6.01 -20.47 -30.17
N ALA A 564 5.57 -20.25 -28.93
CA ALA A 564 4.18 -20.01 -28.62
C ALA A 564 3.68 -18.64 -29.13
N ASN A 565 2.41 -18.60 -29.53
CA ASN A 565 1.71 -17.37 -29.90
C ASN A 565 1.22 -16.58 -28.67
N ASP A 566 1.28 -17.19 -27.49
CA ASP A 566 0.88 -16.60 -26.21
C ASP A 566 1.93 -16.86 -25.12
N ALA A 567 1.79 -16.20 -23.97
CA ALA A 567 2.76 -16.22 -22.89
C ALA A 567 2.77 -17.53 -22.07
N VAL A 568 1.80 -18.42 -22.27
CA VAL A 568 1.61 -19.62 -21.45
C VAL A 568 1.83 -20.92 -22.23
N GLY A 569 1.90 -20.85 -23.56
CA GLY A 569 2.02 -22.02 -24.43
C GLY A 569 0.70 -22.72 -24.72
N ASN A 570 -0.43 -21.98 -24.74
CA ASN A 570 -1.73 -22.54 -25.09
C ASN A 570 -1.92 -22.72 -26.61
N SER A 571 -1.18 -21.95 -27.40
CA SER A 571 -1.20 -21.99 -28.85
C SER A 571 0.21 -21.75 -29.40
N TRP A 572 0.57 -22.48 -30.45
CA TRP A 572 1.93 -22.49 -31.00
C TRP A 572 1.95 -22.07 -32.46
N GLY A 573 3.08 -21.47 -32.88
CA GLY A 573 3.34 -21.13 -34.27
C GLY A 573 3.56 -22.38 -35.13
N SER A 574 4.10 -22.18 -36.33
CA SER A 574 4.56 -23.30 -37.16
C SER A 574 6.05 -23.58 -36.91
N PRO A 575 6.48 -24.85 -36.84
CA PRO A 575 7.89 -25.21 -36.79
C PRO A 575 8.70 -24.51 -37.89
N GLN A 576 9.85 -23.97 -37.52
CA GLN A 576 10.85 -23.40 -38.42
C GLN A 576 12.01 -24.37 -38.54
N TRP A 577 12.36 -24.76 -39.77
CA TRP A 577 13.54 -25.58 -40.03
C TRP A 577 14.77 -24.69 -40.15
N ILE A 578 15.65 -24.77 -39.16
CA ILE A 578 16.76 -23.84 -38.97
C ILE A 578 17.98 -24.30 -39.76
N ASP A 579 18.27 -25.59 -39.72
CA ASP A 579 19.33 -26.22 -40.50
C ASP A 579 18.85 -27.59 -40.99
N GLN A 580 18.95 -27.84 -42.31
CA GLN A 580 18.41 -29.02 -43.00
C GLN A 580 19.49 -30.01 -43.44
N GLN A 581 20.73 -29.80 -43.00
CA GLN A 581 21.80 -30.74 -43.29
C GLN A 581 22.04 -31.58 -42.03
N ASP A 582 21.59 -32.85 -42.05
CA ASP A 582 21.89 -33.90 -41.06
C ASP A 582 22.32 -33.37 -39.68
N THR A 583 21.38 -32.78 -38.94
CA THR A 583 21.67 -32.05 -37.69
C THR A 583 21.65 -32.99 -36.49
N GLY A 584 22.63 -32.82 -35.60
CA GLY A 584 22.92 -33.73 -34.50
C GLY A 584 22.15 -33.50 -33.21
N TYR A 585 22.40 -34.42 -32.29
CA TYR A 585 21.64 -34.86 -31.12
C TYR A 585 21.58 -33.89 -29.91
N ALA A 586 22.15 -32.69 -29.96
CA ALA A 586 22.26 -31.84 -28.78
C ALA A 586 22.00 -30.37 -29.13
N ALA A 587 20.75 -29.92 -29.04
CA ALA A 587 20.38 -28.52 -29.26
C ALA A 587 20.12 -27.83 -27.91
N ASP A 588 20.83 -26.74 -27.64
CA ASP A 588 20.58 -25.92 -26.46
C ASP A 588 20.13 -24.51 -26.85
N LEU A 589 18.90 -24.16 -26.48
CA LEU A 589 18.22 -22.91 -26.80
C LEU A 589 18.40 -21.91 -25.67
N PHE A 590 18.93 -20.74 -26.00
CA PHE A 590 19.12 -19.65 -25.05
C PHE A 590 18.89 -18.29 -25.71
N VAL A 591 19.00 -17.21 -24.94
CA VAL A 591 18.67 -15.85 -25.39
C VAL A 591 19.93 -15.01 -25.55
N VAL A 592 20.20 -14.54 -26.77
CA VAL A 592 21.33 -13.67 -27.11
C VAL A 592 20.80 -12.32 -27.55
N ASP A 593 20.98 -11.30 -26.69
CA ASP A 593 20.54 -9.92 -26.93
C ASP A 593 19.05 -9.87 -27.34
N GLY A 594 18.21 -10.56 -26.56
CA GLY A 594 16.76 -10.64 -26.73
C GLY A 594 16.27 -11.60 -27.82
N PHE A 595 17.16 -12.23 -28.59
CA PHE A 595 16.79 -13.11 -29.70
C PHE A 595 17.11 -14.58 -29.40
N PRO A 596 16.33 -15.52 -29.97
CA PRO A 596 16.67 -16.95 -29.91
C PRO A 596 18.07 -17.21 -30.47
N ALA A 597 18.84 -18.03 -29.78
CA ALA A 597 20.07 -18.62 -30.31
C ALA A 597 20.16 -20.08 -29.90
N ILE A 598 20.77 -20.89 -30.77
CA ILE A 598 20.91 -22.32 -30.58
C ILE A 598 22.38 -22.68 -30.74
N ALA A 599 22.94 -23.35 -29.73
CA ALA A 599 24.17 -24.11 -29.87
C ALA A 599 23.80 -25.56 -30.20
N TYR A 600 24.46 -26.15 -31.20
CA TYR A 600 24.14 -27.51 -31.63
C TYR A 600 25.36 -28.23 -32.20
N MET A 601 25.29 -29.56 -32.25
CA MET A 601 26.28 -30.38 -32.94
C MET A 601 25.78 -30.78 -34.34
N TYR A 602 26.67 -30.78 -35.31
CA TYR A 602 26.38 -31.23 -36.67
C TYR A 602 26.57 -32.76 -36.81
N ASN A 603 25.62 -33.54 -37.36
CA ASN A 603 25.67 -35.01 -37.27
C ASN A 603 26.79 -35.63 -38.12
N ALA A 604 27.02 -35.12 -39.33
CA ALA A 604 27.92 -35.76 -40.29
C ALA A 604 29.41 -35.64 -39.93
N ASP A 605 29.82 -34.51 -39.36
CA ASP A 605 31.21 -34.19 -39.06
C ASP A 605 31.46 -33.83 -37.58
N GLN A 606 30.41 -33.81 -36.74
CA GLN A 606 30.42 -33.42 -35.32
C GLN A 606 31.09 -32.07 -35.06
N ASP A 607 30.85 -31.11 -35.96
CA ASP A 607 31.24 -29.72 -35.77
C ASP A 607 30.36 -29.04 -34.73
N LEU A 608 30.97 -28.22 -33.87
CA LEU A 608 30.25 -27.39 -32.92
C LEU A 608 29.71 -26.16 -33.66
N MET A 609 28.39 -26.00 -33.65
CA MET A 609 27.69 -24.98 -34.41
C MET A 609 26.97 -23.99 -33.49
N PHE A 610 26.83 -22.76 -33.98
CA PHE A 610 26.04 -21.71 -33.36
C PHE A 610 25.20 -21.02 -34.42
N ILE A 611 23.93 -20.77 -34.10
CA ILE A 611 23.06 -19.96 -34.94
C ILE A 611 22.18 -19.07 -34.08
N ARG A 612 21.96 -17.84 -34.55
CA ARG A 612 21.12 -16.85 -33.89
C ARG A 612 20.01 -16.37 -34.83
N ALA A 613 18.84 -16.12 -34.26
CA ALA A 613 17.76 -15.47 -34.97
C ALA A 613 18.04 -13.97 -35.16
N SER A 614 17.61 -13.44 -36.29
CA SER A 614 17.63 -12.00 -36.59
C SER A 614 16.44 -11.23 -36.02
N ASP A 615 15.50 -11.94 -35.38
CA ASP A 615 14.31 -11.38 -34.74
C ASP A 615 13.90 -12.19 -33.50
N ALA A 616 13.19 -11.55 -32.57
CA ALA A 616 12.76 -12.16 -31.30
C ALA A 616 11.69 -13.26 -31.44
N GLN A 617 11.05 -13.39 -32.60
CA GLN A 617 10.05 -14.42 -32.86
C GLN A 617 10.69 -15.71 -33.40
N GLY A 618 11.97 -15.66 -33.80
CA GLY A 618 12.65 -16.76 -34.49
C GLY A 618 12.09 -17.04 -35.88
N THR A 619 11.55 -16.02 -36.56
CA THR A 619 10.99 -16.18 -37.93
C THR A 619 12.04 -16.05 -39.03
N SER A 620 13.21 -15.51 -38.73
CA SER A 620 14.33 -15.33 -39.64
C SER A 620 15.64 -15.56 -38.90
N TRP A 621 16.50 -16.40 -39.46
CA TRP A 621 17.75 -16.83 -38.83
C TRP A 621 18.96 -16.39 -39.65
N GLU A 622 20.06 -16.16 -38.96
CA GLU A 622 21.36 -15.89 -39.58
C GLU A 622 21.91 -17.17 -40.25
N THR A 623 23.09 -17.10 -40.85
CA THR A 623 23.75 -18.30 -41.39
C THR A 623 24.38 -19.09 -40.24
N PRO A 624 24.21 -20.42 -40.16
CA PRO A 624 24.95 -21.25 -39.22
C PRO A 624 26.45 -20.96 -39.21
N LEU A 625 27.00 -20.78 -38.02
CA LEU A 625 28.42 -20.53 -37.80
C LEU A 625 29.07 -21.76 -37.18
N THR A 626 30.13 -22.26 -37.81
CA THR A 626 31.02 -23.25 -37.21
C THR A 626 31.87 -22.57 -36.13
N VAL A 627 31.63 -22.91 -34.87
CA VAL A 627 32.38 -22.42 -33.71
C VAL A 627 33.74 -23.12 -33.65
N TYR A 628 33.74 -24.44 -33.83
CA TYR A 628 34.95 -25.26 -33.81
C TYR A 628 34.74 -26.53 -34.65
N ALA A 629 35.76 -26.90 -35.44
CA ALA A 629 35.76 -28.06 -36.33
C ALA A 629 37.08 -28.84 -36.20
N PRO A 630 37.21 -29.69 -35.16
CA PRO A 630 38.43 -30.49 -34.93
C PRO A 630 38.55 -31.68 -35.89
N GLY A 631 37.44 -32.08 -36.53
CA GLY A 631 37.33 -33.28 -37.34
C GLY A 631 36.80 -34.44 -36.50
N MET A 632 35.47 -34.57 -36.44
CA MET A 632 34.69 -35.52 -35.63
C MET A 632 35.10 -35.52 -34.16
N ASN A 633 34.39 -34.81 -33.27
CA ASN A 633 34.05 -35.30 -31.92
C ASN A 633 33.65 -34.15 -30.97
N GLY A 634 32.35 -34.00 -30.79
CA GLY A 634 31.74 -33.17 -29.75
C GLY A 634 30.40 -33.76 -29.36
N SER A 635 30.17 -34.04 -28.08
CA SER A 635 28.86 -34.48 -27.59
C SER A 635 28.52 -33.84 -26.24
N TYR A 636 27.25 -33.94 -25.82
CA TYR A 636 26.77 -33.39 -24.54
C TYR A 636 27.11 -31.91 -24.29
N LEU A 637 26.60 -31.01 -25.13
CA LEU A 637 26.84 -29.58 -24.96
C LEU A 637 25.87 -28.90 -23.99
N SER A 638 26.30 -27.78 -23.43
CA SER A 638 25.46 -26.85 -22.69
C SER A 638 25.94 -25.42 -22.95
N ALA A 639 25.02 -24.51 -23.21
CA ALA A 639 25.28 -23.14 -23.60
C ALA A 639 24.67 -22.12 -22.63
N GLU A 640 25.36 -21.01 -22.42
CA GLU A 640 24.93 -19.96 -21.48
C GLU A 640 25.54 -18.60 -21.85
N ILE A 641 24.93 -17.52 -21.36
CA ILE A 641 25.50 -16.17 -21.46
C ILE A 641 26.53 -15.96 -20.33
N VAL A 642 27.81 -16.02 -20.71
CA VAL A 642 28.93 -15.81 -19.78
C VAL A 642 29.46 -14.40 -19.95
N SER A 643 29.33 -13.57 -18.91
CA SER A 643 29.79 -12.16 -18.93
C SER A 643 29.32 -11.39 -20.17
N GLY A 644 28.07 -11.59 -20.57
CA GLY A 644 27.42 -10.89 -21.69
C GLY A 644 27.66 -11.46 -23.09
N ASN A 645 28.45 -12.54 -23.23
CA ASN A 645 28.63 -13.19 -24.53
C ASN A 645 28.20 -14.67 -24.46
N PRO A 646 27.74 -15.24 -25.59
CA PRO A 646 27.52 -16.68 -25.71
C PRO A 646 28.76 -17.49 -25.34
N ALA A 647 28.56 -18.59 -24.63
CA ALA A 647 29.59 -19.58 -24.35
C ALA A 647 29.00 -20.99 -24.39
N ILE A 648 29.85 -21.97 -24.67
CA ILE A 648 29.47 -23.37 -24.82
C ILE A 648 30.49 -24.22 -24.06
N ALA A 649 30.00 -25.10 -23.19
CA ALA A 649 30.73 -26.25 -22.67
C ALA A 649 30.35 -27.49 -23.48
N TYR A 650 31.30 -28.38 -23.73
CA TYR A 650 31.07 -29.61 -24.50
C TYR A 650 32.14 -30.65 -24.16
N TYR A 651 31.83 -31.93 -24.40
CA TYR A 651 32.80 -33.01 -24.34
C TYR A 651 33.44 -33.21 -25.72
N GLU A 652 34.76 -33.28 -25.80
CA GLU A 652 35.50 -33.60 -27.03
C GLU A 652 35.81 -35.11 -27.06
N ASP A 653 35.06 -35.89 -27.84
CA ASP A 653 35.19 -37.37 -27.85
C ASP A 653 36.55 -37.90 -28.37
N ASP A 654 37.39 -37.07 -29.02
CA ASP A 654 38.71 -37.49 -29.56
C ASP A 654 39.82 -37.35 -28.52
N ALA A 655 39.76 -36.29 -27.73
CA ALA A 655 40.69 -36.01 -26.63
C ALA A 655 40.22 -36.61 -25.31
N ASP A 656 38.93 -36.98 -25.23
CA ASP A 656 38.25 -37.40 -24.01
C ASP A 656 38.26 -36.32 -22.90
N ASP A 657 38.19 -35.06 -23.34
CA ASP A 657 38.36 -33.85 -22.51
C ASP A 657 37.06 -33.04 -22.37
N LEU A 658 36.92 -32.33 -21.25
CA LEU A 658 35.89 -31.30 -21.07
C LEU A 658 36.40 -29.97 -21.62
N MET A 659 35.65 -29.39 -22.55
CA MET A 659 36.04 -28.18 -23.27
C MET A 659 35.08 -27.02 -23.00
N TYR A 660 35.61 -25.81 -23.13
CA TYR A 660 34.86 -24.56 -23.01
C TYR A 660 35.28 -23.58 -24.10
N VAL A 661 34.31 -22.95 -24.76
CA VAL A 661 34.56 -21.91 -25.77
C VAL A 661 33.60 -20.74 -25.57
N ARG A 662 34.08 -19.51 -25.79
CA ARG A 662 33.30 -18.30 -25.59
C ARG A 662 33.39 -17.37 -26.80
N ALA A 663 32.28 -16.75 -27.13
CA ALA A 663 32.23 -15.71 -28.15
C ALA A 663 33.05 -14.48 -27.73
N THR A 664 33.69 -13.86 -28.71
CA THR A 664 34.49 -12.63 -28.55
C THR A 664 33.63 -11.36 -28.57
N ASP A 665 32.37 -11.50 -28.99
CA ASP A 665 31.36 -10.44 -29.04
C ASP A 665 30.03 -10.90 -28.44
N THR A 666 29.13 -9.95 -28.17
CA THR A 666 27.85 -10.19 -27.50
C THR A 666 26.82 -10.89 -28.38
N LEU A 667 27.05 -10.99 -29.70
CA LEU A 667 26.11 -11.53 -30.67
C LEU A 667 26.47 -12.96 -31.10
N GLY A 668 27.68 -13.42 -30.79
CA GLY A 668 28.18 -14.74 -31.18
C GLY A 668 28.75 -14.80 -32.59
N THR A 669 29.16 -13.66 -33.18
CA THR A 669 29.65 -13.61 -34.57
C THR A 669 31.11 -14.06 -34.74
N GLY A 670 31.89 -14.05 -33.66
CA GLY A 670 33.25 -14.59 -33.62
C GLY A 670 33.56 -15.25 -32.28
N TRP A 671 34.37 -16.31 -32.29
CA TRP A 671 34.65 -17.17 -31.14
C TRP A 671 36.14 -17.26 -30.83
N SER A 672 36.48 -17.42 -29.55
CA SER A 672 37.86 -17.65 -29.12
C SER A 672 38.33 -19.06 -29.49
N ALA A 673 39.63 -19.31 -29.31
CA ALA A 673 40.09 -20.70 -29.26
C ALA A 673 39.43 -21.42 -28.06
N PRO A 674 39.07 -22.71 -28.19
CA PRO A 674 38.61 -23.52 -27.07
C PRO A 674 39.65 -23.62 -25.96
N VAL A 675 39.16 -23.79 -24.74
CA VAL A 675 39.93 -23.97 -23.50
C VAL A 675 39.61 -25.35 -22.95
N THR A 676 40.64 -26.15 -22.73
CA THR A 676 40.51 -27.41 -21.97
C THR A 676 40.26 -27.09 -20.50
N VAL A 677 39.13 -27.54 -19.99
CA VAL A 677 38.69 -27.35 -18.60
C VAL A 677 39.19 -28.49 -17.72
N ASP A 678 39.05 -29.72 -18.21
CA ASP A 678 39.52 -30.94 -17.56
C ASP A 678 40.01 -31.93 -18.62
N ALA A 679 41.09 -32.65 -18.32
CA ALA A 679 41.79 -33.54 -19.25
C ALA A 679 42.22 -34.87 -18.63
N THR A 680 41.50 -35.34 -17.61
CA THR A 680 41.85 -36.54 -16.83
C THR A 680 41.41 -37.87 -17.45
N ASP A 681 41.21 -37.90 -18.78
CA ASP A 681 40.76 -39.07 -19.56
C ASP A 681 39.28 -39.42 -19.27
N MET A 682 38.47 -39.48 -20.33
CA MET A 682 37.01 -39.69 -20.35
C MET A 682 36.19 -38.76 -19.42
N VAL A 683 36.48 -37.46 -19.46
CA VAL A 683 35.82 -36.44 -18.62
C VAL A 683 34.98 -35.46 -19.44
N GLY A 684 33.78 -35.14 -18.96
CA GLY A 684 32.99 -34.02 -19.51
C GLY A 684 31.65 -34.43 -20.12
N LYS A 685 31.31 -35.72 -20.16
CA LYS A 685 30.01 -36.17 -20.64
C LYS A 685 28.88 -35.64 -19.77
N HIS A 686 27.72 -35.42 -20.38
CA HIS A 686 26.55 -34.82 -19.73
C HIS A 686 26.85 -33.48 -19.05
N CYS A 687 27.67 -32.62 -19.67
CA CYS A 687 28.03 -31.36 -19.03
C CYS A 687 26.83 -30.39 -18.96
N SER A 688 26.77 -29.64 -17.87
CA SER A 688 25.77 -28.58 -17.66
C SER A 688 26.47 -27.32 -17.17
N LEU A 689 26.37 -26.27 -17.97
CA LEU A 689 27.00 -24.96 -17.76
C LEU A 689 26.02 -24.02 -17.07
N ALA A 690 26.48 -23.36 -16.01
CA ALA A 690 25.70 -22.31 -15.34
C ALA A 690 26.61 -21.18 -14.83
N ILE A 691 26.01 -20.02 -14.53
CA ILE A 691 26.71 -18.90 -13.89
C ILE A 691 26.61 -19.02 -12.37
N VAL A 692 27.71 -19.39 -11.72
CA VAL A 692 27.79 -19.53 -10.26
C VAL A 692 28.57 -18.36 -9.67
N ASN A 693 27.87 -17.53 -8.90
CA ASN A 693 28.42 -16.34 -8.25
C ASN A 693 29.27 -15.49 -9.24
N GLY A 694 28.69 -15.23 -10.41
CA GLY A 694 29.25 -14.40 -11.48
C GLY A 694 30.27 -15.07 -12.41
N PHE A 695 30.70 -16.32 -12.15
CA PHE A 695 31.67 -17.03 -12.99
C PHE A 695 31.05 -18.29 -13.60
N PRO A 696 31.45 -18.71 -14.82
CA PRO A 696 30.97 -19.95 -15.39
C PRO A 696 31.44 -21.14 -14.55
N ALA A 697 30.55 -22.12 -14.38
CA ALA A 697 30.82 -23.38 -13.73
C ALA A 697 30.15 -24.51 -14.50
N ILE A 698 30.75 -25.70 -14.44
CA ILE A 698 30.31 -26.87 -15.17
C ILE A 698 30.18 -28.04 -14.20
N ALA A 699 29.02 -28.69 -14.20
CA ALA A 699 28.85 -30.03 -13.63
C ALA A 699 28.93 -31.05 -14.76
N TYR A 700 29.56 -32.20 -14.54
CA TYR A 700 29.77 -33.21 -15.58
C TYR A 700 30.01 -34.59 -15.00
N HIS A 701 29.82 -35.61 -15.84
CA HIS A 701 30.17 -36.99 -15.54
C HIS A 701 31.62 -37.28 -15.94
N ASP A 702 32.33 -37.99 -15.07
CA ASP A 702 33.64 -38.58 -15.32
C ASP A 702 33.48 -40.08 -15.43
N GLU A 703 33.64 -40.62 -16.64
CA GLU A 703 33.47 -42.06 -16.90
C GLU A 703 34.64 -42.89 -16.40
N SER A 704 35.81 -42.28 -16.18
CA SER A 704 37.00 -42.97 -15.68
C SER A 704 36.84 -43.42 -14.23
N ASN A 705 36.13 -42.64 -13.41
CA ASN A 705 35.84 -42.99 -12.00
C ASN A 705 34.34 -43.14 -11.67
N LEU A 706 33.45 -42.88 -12.64
CA LEU A 706 32.00 -42.94 -12.51
C LEU A 706 31.43 -41.93 -11.51
N ASP A 707 32.12 -40.82 -11.28
CA ASP A 707 31.70 -39.79 -10.34
C ASP A 707 31.10 -38.56 -11.02
N LEU A 708 30.36 -37.80 -10.22
CA LEU A 708 29.87 -36.47 -10.56
C LEU A 708 30.96 -35.46 -10.19
N ASN A 709 31.38 -34.65 -11.15
CA ASN A 709 32.35 -33.59 -10.94
C ASN A 709 31.73 -32.21 -11.08
N TYR A 710 32.30 -31.25 -10.36
CA TYR A 710 32.00 -29.83 -10.47
C TYR A 710 33.29 -29.03 -10.61
N VAL A 711 33.33 -28.12 -11.57
CA VAL A 711 34.45 -27.20 -11.75
C VAL A 711 33.94 -25.80 -12.03
N ARG A 712 34.60 -24.80 -11.44
CA ARG A 712 34.26 -23.39 -11.62
C ARG A 712 35.46 -22.61 -12.14
N ALA A 713 35.20 -21.67 -13.04
CA ALA A 713 36.23 -20.78 -13.53
C ALA A 713 36.77 -19.88 -12.42
N THR A 714 38.04 -19.51 -12.54
CA THR A 714 38.71 -18.56 -11.63
C THR A 714 38.55 -17.12 -12.08
N ASN A 715 37.94 -16.90 -13.25
CA ASN A 715 37.60 -15.59 -13.79
C ASN A 715 36.24 -15.60 -14.50
N ALA A 716 35.66 -14.41 -14.65
CA ALA A 716 34.31 -14.24 -15.19
C ALA A 716 34.14 -14.62 -16.67
N GLN A 717 35.25 -14.82 -17.40
CA GLN A 717 35.23 -15.11 -18.83
C GLN A 717 35.42 -16.60 -19.15
N GLY A 718 35.71 -17.44 -18.15
CA GLY A 718 36.01 -18.86 -18.38
C GLY A 718 37.34 -19.12 -19.09
N SER A 719 38.28 -18.16 -19.05
CA SER A 719 39.61 -18.35 -19.68
C SER A 719 40.62 -19.09 -18.79
N ALA A 720 40.27 -19.33 -17.52
CA ALA A 720 41.07 -20.12 -16.59
C ALA A 720 40.13 -20.81 -15.59
N TRP A 721 40.40 -22.09 -15.32
CA TRP A 721 39.55 -22.96 -14.51
C TRP A 721 40.23 -23.43 -13.23
N GLY A 722 39.43 -23.69 -12.20
CA GLY A 722 39.90 -24.25 -10.94
C GLY A 722 40.20 -25.75 -11.06
N THR A 723 40.50 -26.38 -9.93
CA THR A 723 40.59 -27.85 -9.86
C THR A 723 39.18 -28.44 -9.73
N PRO A 724 38.82 -29.47 -10.51
CA PRO A 724 37.58 -30.20 -10.33
C PRO A 724 37.38 -30.72 -8.91
N VAL A 725 36.14 -30.66 -8.44
CA VAL A 725 35.69 -31.19 -7.16
C VAL A 725 34.85 -32.44 -7.43
N ILE A 726 35.30 -33.58 -6.91
CA ILE A 726 34.58 -34.85 -6.97
C ILE A 726 33.46 -34.84 -5.93
N ILE A 727 32.23 -35.10 -6.36
CA ILE A 727 31.03 -35.11 -5.53
C ILE A 727 30.54 -36.56 -5.38
N GLY A 728 30.35 -37.00 -4.12
CA GLY A 728 29.87 -38.36 -3.80
C GLY A 728 31.00 -39.40 -3.68
N GLY A 729 31.85 -39.54 -4.69
CA GLY A 729 33.02 -40.44 -4.70
C GLY A 729 32.66 -41.94 -4.71
N ALA A 730 33.10 -42.69 -5.73
CA ALA A 730 32.77 -44.11 -5.98
C ALA A 730 31.26 -44.42 -5.92
N SER A 731 30.41 -43.44 -6.21
CA SER A 731 28.96 -43.54 -6.01
C SER A 731 28.20 -43.89 -7.29
N GLN A 732 28.89 -44.00 -8.43
CA GLN A 732 28.31 -44.31 -9.75
C GLN A 732 27.17 -43.35 -10.10
N ILE A 733 27.44 -42.05 -10.00
CA ILE A 733 26.47 -40.95 -10.18
C ILE A 733 26.99 -39.92 -11.18
N GLY A 734 26.09 -39.16 -11.79
CA GLY A 734 26.47 -37.97 -12.57
C GLY A 734 26.03 -37.97 -14.02
N THR A 735 25.40 -39.05 -14.49
CA THR A 735 24.76 -39.07 -15.82
C THR A 735 23.61 -38.08 -15.86
N GLU A 736 23.51 -37.37 -17.00
CA GLU A 736 22.56 -36.27 -17.25
C GLU A 736 22.55 -35.22 -16.13
N ALA A 737 23.74 -34.78 -15.71
CA ALA A 737 23.87 -33.72 -14.72
C ALA A 737 23.16 -32.44 -15.18
N SER A 738 22.33 -31.88 -14.31
CA SER A 738 21.66 -30.60 -14.50
C SER A 738 22.08 -29.66 -13.37
N LEU A 739 22.84 -28.61 -13.71
CA LEU A 739 23.39 -27.62 -12.78
C LEU A 739 22.50 -26.37 -12.76
N ALA A 740 22.13 -25.93 -11.56
CA ALA A 740 21.45 -24.66 -11.35
C ALA A 740 21.99 -23.94 -10.10
N VAL A 741 21.65 -22.67 -9.93
CA VAL A 741 21.87 -21.93 -8.68
C VAL A 741 20.56 -21.87 -7.93
N ILE A 742 20.50 -22.49 -6.75
CA ILE A 742 19.32 -22.53 -5.88
C ILE A 742 19.62 -21.79 -4.58
N ALA A 743 18.82 -20.78 -4.25
CA ALA A 743 19.02 -19.91 -3.09
C ALA A 743 20.46 -19.36 -3.00
N GLY A 744 21.04 -19.00 -4.14
CA GLY A 744 22.39 -18.45 -4.25
C GLY A 744 23.55 -19.45 -4.13
N ARG A 745 23.28 -20.77 -4.17
CA ARG A 745 24.32 -21.82 -4.14
C ARG A 745 24.17 -22.77 -5.33
N PRO A 746 25.27 -23.28 -5.92
CA PRO A 746 25.17 -24.27 -6.97
C PRO A 746 24.56 -25.57 -6.42
N ALA A 747 23.66 -26.16 -7.19
CA ALA A 747 23.02 -27.43 -6.93
C ALA A 747 22.97 -28.27 -8.21
N ILE A 748 23.03 -29.59 -8.06
CA ILE A 748 23.07 -30.52 -9.17
C ILE A 748 22.00 -31.59 -8.93
N ALA A 749 21.18 -31.83 -9.96
CA ALA A 749 20.38 -33.04 -10.08
C ALA A 749 21.03 -33.96 -11.12
N CYS A 750 21.02 -35.26 -10.87
CA CYS A 750 21.52 -36.28 -11.78
C CYS A 750 20.92 -37.63 -11.41
N HIS A 751 21.33 -38.71 -12.09
CA HIS A 751 20.93 -40.06 -11.68
C HIS A 751 22.12 -41.00 -11.46
N LYS A 752 21.84 -42.12 -10.80
CA LYS A 752 22.80 -43.24 -10.70
C LYS A 752 22.91 -44.01 -12.01
N LEU A 753 24.06 -44.62 -12.29
CA LEU A 753 24.24 -45.43 -13.50
C LEU A 753 23.49 -46.78 -13.47
N VAL A 754 23.40 -47.43 -12.31
CA VAL A 754 22.92 -48.83 -12.22
C VAL A 754 21.42 -48.87 -11.92
N ASP A 755 21.03 -48.25 -10.83
CA ASP A 755 19.65 -48.29 -10.34
C ASP A 755 18.85 -47.08 -10.80
N PHE A 756 19.48 -46.11 -11.50
CA PHE A 756 18.88 -44.85 -11.97
C PHE A 756 18.26 -43.97 -10.86
N ASP A 757 18.56 -44.16 -9.57
CA ASP A 757 17.97 -43.29 -8.53
C ASP A 757 18.23 -41.80 -8.85
N LEU A 758 17.19 -40.97 -8.74
CA LEU A 758 17.30 -39.53 -8.88
C LEU A 758 18.05 -38.97 -7.66
N MET A 759 19.18 -38.34 -7.93
CA MET A 759 20.09 -37.77 -6.94
C MET A 759 20.02 -36.25 -6.98
N TYR A 760 20.04 -35.64 -5.80
CA TYR A 760 20.15 -34.20 -5.64
C TYR A 760 21.23 -33.85 -4.62
N VAL A 761 21.99 -32.79 -4.92
CA VAL A 761 23.00 -32.24 -4.02
C VAL A 761 23.11 -30.73 -4.20
N ARG A 762 23.24 -30.00 -3.10
CA ARG A 762 23.50 -28.54 -3.11
C ARG A 762 24.76 -28.25 -2.33
N SER A 763 25.59 -27.36 -2.85
CA SER A 763 26.83 -26.96 -2.18
C SER A 763 26.58 -26.29 -0.82
N ASP A 764 27.53 -26.48 0.09
CA ASP A 764 27.54 -25.81 1.40
C ASP A 764 27.86 -24.30 1.28
N ASP A 765 28.41 -23.87 0.14
CA ASP A 765 28.86 -22.51 -0.11
C ASP A 765 28.39 -21.98 -1.49
N SER A 766 28.56 -20.68 -1.72
CA SER A 766 28.10 -20.02 -2.96
C SER A 766 28.99 -20.22 -4.18
N ASN A 767 30.15 -20.87 -4.02
CA ASN A 767 31.13 -21.08 -5.08
C ASN A 767 31.25 -22.55 -5.51
N GLY A 768 30.62 -23.49 -4.80
CA GLY A 768 30.75 -24.91 -5.08
C GLY A 768 32.08 -25.52 -4.62
N THR A 769 32.70 -24.98 -3.56
CA THR A 769 33.99 -25.51 -3.05
C THR A 769 33.84 -26.65 -2.05
N SER A 770 32.69 -26.75 -1.39
CA SER A 770 32.31 -27.83 -0.48
C SER A 770 30.94 -28.38 -0.84
N TRP A 771 30.80 -29.70 -0.82
CA TRP A 771 29.57 -30.40 -1.14
C TRP A 771 29.29 -31.49 -0.10
N PRO A 772 28.04 -31.62 0.36
CA PRO A 772 27.61 -32.77 1.15
C PRO A 772 27.50 -34.03 0.27
N ALA A 773 27.23 -35.17 0.90
CA ALA A 773 26.90 -36.38 0.15
C ALA A 773 25.58 -36.21 -0.63
N PRO A 774 25.52 -36.59 -1.91
CA PRO A 774 24.28 -36.58 -2.68
C PRO A 774 23.19 -37.44 -2.05
N THR A 775 21.96 -36.93 -2.06
CA THR A 775 20.79 -37.60 -1.47
C THR A 775 19.87 -38.13 -2.57
N ALA A 776 19.38 -39.36 -2.42
CA ALA A 776 18.36 -39.91 -3.30
C ALA A 776 16.99 -39.31 -2.93
N ILE A 777 16.29 -38.70 -3.87
CA ILE A 777 15.04 -37.97 -3.63
C ILE A 777 13.80 -38.70 -4.19
N ALA A 778 13.97 -39.67 -5.10
CA ALA A 778 12.93 -40.61 -5.48
C ALA A 778 13.32 -42.01 -4.95
N THR A 779 12.54 -42.59 -4.03
CA THR A 779 12.86 -43.88 -3.37
C THR A 779 11.78 -44.96 -3.54
N THR A 780 10.74 -44.72 -4.34
CA THR A 780 9.68 -45.72 -4.58
C THR A 780 9.85 -46.41 -5.93
N ASP A 781 10.29 -47.67 -5.89
CA ASP A 781 10.25 -48.76 -6.90
C ASP A 781 10.58 -48.46 -8.38
N SER A 782 11.00 -47.24 -8.71
CA SER A 782 11.19 -46.79 -10.08
C SER A 782 12.10 -45.57 -10.09
N SER A 783 13.03 -45.60 -11.02
CA SER A 783 14.23 -44.79 -10.98
C SER A 783 14.19 -43.69 -12.03
N GLY A 784 14.95 -42.60 -11.87
CA GLY A 784 14.87 -41.39 -12.68
C GLY A 784 15.99 -41.22 -13.72
N GLU A 785 15.65 -40.76 -14.93
CA GLU A 785 16.59 -40.27 -15.94
C GLU A 785 15.98 -39.05 -16.67
N SER A 786 16.65 -38.52 -17.68
CA SER A 786 16.40 -37.28 -18.40
C SER A 786 16.16 -36.09 -17.46
N THR A 787 17.16 -35.71 -16.65
CA THR A 787 16.97 -34.75 -15.56
C THR A 787 17.09 -33.28 -15.99
N SER A 788 16.22 -32.43 -15.45
CA SER A 788 16.28 -30.98 -15.61
C SER A 788 15.98 -30.28 -14.29
N LEU A 789 16.88 -29.41 -13.83
CA LEU A 789 16.83 -28.69 -12.56
C LEU A 789 16.75 -27.18 -12.79
N LEU A 790 15.90 -26.50 -12.02
CA LEU A 790 15.93 -25.03 -11.89
C LEU A 790 15.55 -24.57 -10.49
N GLU A 791 15.76 -23.28 -10.22
CA GLU A 791 15.23 -22.59 -9.04
C GLU A 791 13.79 -22.10 -9.31
N TYR A 792 12.86 -22.49 -8.44
CA TYR A 792 11.50 -21.99 -8.46
C TYR A 792 11.12 -21.51 -7.07
N GLN A 793 10.76 -20.23 -6.94
CA GLN A 793 10.39 -19.59 -5.66
C GLN A 793 11.42 -19.76 -4.52
N GLY A 794 12.71 -19.96 -4.86
CA GLY A 794 13.80 -20.14 -3.89
C GLY A 794 14.23 -21.59 -3.67
N ASP A 795 13.48 -22.56 -4.19
CA ASP A 795 13.75 -23.98 -3.95
C ASP A 795 13.96 -24.77 -5.24
N PRO A 796 14.55 -25.97 -5.15
CA PRO A 796 14.75 -26.84 -6.31
C PRO A 796 13.42 -27.32 -6.88
N ALA A 797 13.31 -27.22 -8.20
CA ALA A 797 12.29 -27.90 -8.99
C ALA A 797 12.99 -28.79 -10.02
N ILE A 798 12.63 -30.07 -10.06
CA ILE A 798 13.29 -31.10 -10.87
C ILE A 798 12.25 -31.83 -11.71
N ALA A 799 12.42 -31.82 -13.03
CA ALA A 799 11.71 -32.71 -13.93
C ALA A 799 12.60 -33.91 -14.25
N TYR A 800 11.98 -35.08 -14.30
CA TYR A 800 12.67 -36.33 -14.57
C TYR A 800 11.69 -37.35 -15.11
N ARG A 801 12.20 -38.27 -15.91
CA ARG A 801 11.50 -39.44 -16.41
C ARG A 801 11.72 -40.60 -15.47
N ILE A 802 10.64 -41.27 -15.10
CA ILE A 802 10.71 -42.58 -14.44
C ILE A 802 11.07 -43.66 -15.46
N THR A 803 12.04 -44.51 -15.14
CA THR A 803 12.43 -45.70 -15.88
C THR A 803 11.58 -46.91 -15.47
N GLY A 804 11.46 -47.90 -16.37
CA GLY A 804 10.70 -49.12 -16.11
C GLY A 804 10.07 -49.68 -17.39
N ALA A 805 9.13 -50.62 -17.24
CA ALA A 805 8.41 -51.20 -18.38
C ALA A 805 7.53 -50.19 -19.14
N THR A 806 7.14 -49.11 -18.46
CA THR A 806 6.28 -48.03 -18.96
C THR A 806 6.81 -46.70 -18.42
N PRO A 807 7.78 -46.05 -19.10
CA PRO A 807 8.42 -44.84 -18.59
C PRO A 807 7.50 -43.61 -18.75
N TYR A 808 7.51 -42.70 -17.77
CA TYR A 808 6.60 -41.55 -17.73
C TYR A 808 7.22 -40.33 -17.02
N LEU A 809 6.65 -39.14 -17.19
CA LEU A 809 7.24 -37.87 -16.73
C LEU A 809 6.76 -37.48 -15.32
N ARG A 810 7.69 -37.03 -14.48
CA ARG A 810 7.44 -36.52 -13.12
C ARG A 810 8.08 -35.17 -12.86
N TYR A 811 7.58 -34.51 -11.83
CA TYR A 811 8.02 -33.21 -11.34
C TYR A 811 8.13 -33.25 -9.82
N PHE A 812 9.32 -32.96 -9.31
CA PHE A 812 9.66 -32.94 -7.89
C PHE A 812 9.91 -31.50 -7.44
N ARG A 813 9.28 -31.10 -6.32
CA ARG A 813 9.59 -29.89 -5.56
C ARG A 813 10.23 -30.30 -4.25
N LEU A 814 11.49 -29.93 -4.09
CA LEU A 814 12.20 -30.05 -2.82
C LEU A 814 11.97 -28.74 -2.07
N TYR A 815 11.43 -28.78 -0.86
CA TYR A 815 11.10 -27.60 -0.06
C TYR A 815 12.11 -27.39 1.07
#